data_AF-A0A1Q3MI97-F1
#
_entry.id   AF-A0A1Q3MI97-F1
#
_cell.length_a   1.000
_cell.length_b   1.000
_cell.length_c   1.000
_cell.angle_alpha   90.00
_cell.angle_beta   90.00
_cell.angle_gamma   90.00
#
_symmetry.space_group_name_H-M   'P 1'
#
loop_
_entity.id
_entity.type
_entity.pdbx_description
1 polymer ?
#
loop_
_entity_poly.entity_id
_entity_poly.type
_entity_poly.pdbx_seq_one_letter_code
_entity_poly.pdbx_strand_id
1 'polypeptide(L)'
;MAGKKVKTNNFGTVTLSNEIYDKWVQIGVATLGDPIQSYFSLPDGSSACYFERGMIVHRKAGGTFAVYGAIYLQYRNLNDVHSFLGLPKSDEQAAANGGRVSHFENADIYWSGGSGAFEVHGAIRDRYAALGGPGGFLGYPLTNETQIFKNRVEVGRFNRFQGGVIYWSSGTGAWEVHGDIRRKYEDELDGPIGEMGFPTSNEGSTPKGAARYSNFQNGVILWFNSYANMRIIKNLELYIDRIGSKGDDGFLGGGQDVYIIMDISSSRGYHVRERIPKDGDLGSDKTLNRVLPRFGVPTGDMSIHVKFEGWDSDSGFIRGWFGDNDDKLGTVDKTYTADDLWGMNDPATHWAGDFMIVYKVRDVTSYDPHQFRKNLWWNYDNFSTATLSKSQYAQTFRDVDEDESVIWHPFNAAYYELVYKGVAAGGNCFGMCVESIYAQVCRSIYNEPIGRFPPTNGTEPQPGTHNEMINEINIKHGYQVGASFIDWFLGHFISGGTHDPVRCFRESRDQFARGNYPIISLTSDYWGAGGHAVRPYAWDDSTKPWKIKIADPNRPYPRVPNDNDPGNIITIDPDKNTFHFNGAGGTAYDGGAWTGGRMFSIPFNVLCEQPRTPFWEALALLVGGTLLIIGGDASTKNITDGSGKTFFEPNLGHLPEKWADIRKDTNQRIPNMALLPVLHDLSAVLRGRTVLDANILKRLLTKEGPGQVFYLHRPAASHGPEGAISTGVATDVGHAVIAGAVTATTATTAATTGTAVRSGITDVVTGTLLNALQSNEITHEIEGTGTSGYQWGYRSPTMTAVVKANLGSGKVDKVSVSPMNTGNPEVSLLPESDKVVALSVTRWSDQAQRTRGYDVTNLQAKAGAKVRARLEDDGETLMLHSEGGDAKFDLSVRSGATLTPQVQKKQVELKQGEVIRLTPSEWKPTEMVQAPIKMRAFDGSGKNLLREADL
;
A
#
# COMPACT_ATOMS: atom_id res chain seq x y z
N MET A 1 35.10 -83.03 7.89
CA MET A 1 35.82 -81.80 8.30
C MET A 1 36.65 -82.12 9.54
N ALA A 2 37.88 -81.60 9.64
CA ALA A 2 38.70 -81.76 10.85
C ALA A 2 38.31 -80.67 11.85
N GLY A 3 37.87 -81.06 13.04
CA GLY A 3 37.41 -80.14 14.08
C GLY A 3 37.36 -80.82 15.45
N LYS A 4 37.44 -80.02 16.51
CA LYS A 4 37.45 -80.51 17.90
C LYS A 4 36.03 -80.82 18.34
N LYS A 5 35.80 -82.05 18.83
CA LYS A 5 34.52 -82.47 19.41
C LYS A 5 34.46 -82.04 20.88
N VAL A 6 33.44 -81.27 21.22
CA VAL A 6 33.16 -80.75 22.57
C VAL A 6 31.89 -81.43 23.06
N LYS A 7 31.93 -82.00 24.27
CA LYS A 7 30.71 -82.47 24.96
C LYS A 7 30.16 -81.33 25.80
N THR A 8 28.96 -80.87 25.45
CA THR A 8 28.25 -79.78 26.13
C THR A 8 27.28 -80.34 27.17
N ASN A 9 26.83 -79.49 28.09
CA ASN A 9 25.91 -79.88 29.15
C ASN A 9 24.48 -80.08 28.61
N ASN A 10 24.04 -79.21 27.68
CA ASN A 10 22.65 -79.12 27.24
C ASN A 10 22.41 -79.52 25.77
N PHE A 11 23.45 -79.58 24.93
CA PHE A 11 23.31 -79.71 23.46
C PHE A 11 24.05 -80.93 22.87
N GLY A 12 24.52 -81.85 23.72
CA GLY A 12 25.20 -83.08 23.30
C GLY A 12 26.63 -82.85 22.82
N THR A 13 27.09 -83.65 21.84
CA THR A 13 28.44 -83.54 21.28
C THR A 13 28.45 -82.65 20.05
N VAL A 14 29.10 -81.50 20.18
CA VAL A 14 29.20 -80.45 19.16
C VAL A 14 30.59 -80.45 18.55
N THR A 15 30.72 -80.21 17.24
CA THR A 15 32.03 -80.06 16.58
C THR A 15 32.31 -78.58 16.33
N LEU A 16 33.49 -78.11 16.74
CA LEU A 16 34.00 -76.75 16.46
C LEU A 16 35.19 -76.84 15.50
N SER A 17 35.46 -75.78 14.72
CA SER A 17 36.76 -75.66 14.03
C SER A 17 37.87 -75.48 15.08
N ASN A 18 39.13 -75.68 14.70
CA ASN A 18 40.23 -75.49 15.64
C ASN A 18 40.28 -74.04 16.14
N GLU A 19 40.10 -73.09 15.23
CA GLU A 19 40.19 -71.65 15.44
C GLU A 19 39.02 -71.15 16.31
N ILE A 20 37.80 -71.64 16.06
CA ILE A 20 36.62 -71.34 16.87
C ILE A 20 36.75 -71.93 18.28
N TYR A 21 37.25 -73.17 18.42
CA TYR A 21 37.51 -73.78 19.72
C TYR A 21 38.55 -73.00 20.51
N ASP A 22 39.68 -72.64 19.89
CA ASP A 22 40.78 -71.95 20.55
C ASP A 22 40.34 -70.55 21.01
N LYS A 23 39.50 -69.85 20.22
CA LYS A 23 38.87 -68.59 20.61
C LYS A 23 37.86 -68.74 21.75
N TRP A 24 37.05 -69.81 21.75
CA TRP A 24 36.11 -70.09 22.84
C TRP A 24 36.84 -70.36 24.16
N VAL A 25 37.94 -71.13 24.13
CA VAL A 25 38.80 -71.35 25.30
C VAL A 25 39.45 -70.04 25.77
N GLN A 26 39.87 -69.15 24.87
CA GLN A 26 40.42 -67.83 25.22
C GLN A 26 39.41 -66.95 25.99
N ILE A 27 38.14 -66.97 25.58
CA ILE A 27 37.08 -66.10 26.15
C ILE A 27 36.43 -66.71 27.40
N GLY A 28 36.39 -68.04 27.48
CA GLY A 28 35.86 -68.79 28.60
C GLY A 28 34.35 -69.03 28.56
N VAL A 29 33.96 -70.21 29.06
CA VAL A 29 32.56 -70.68 29.14
C VAL A 29 31.69 -69.76 30.00
N ALA A 30 32.26 -69.07 30.99
CA ALA A 30 31.53 -68.11 31.81
C ALA A 30 30.94 -66.95 30.97
N THR A 31 31.64 -66.49 29.94
CA THR A 31 31.19 -65.40 29.07
C THR A 31 30.20 -65.90 28.03
N LEU A 32 30.63 -66.82 27.16
CA LEU A 32 29.86 -67.27 25.98
C LEU A 32 28.86 -68.41 26.25
N GLY A 33 29.08 -69.20 27.30
CA GLY A 33 28.36 -70.46 27.53
C GLY A 33 28.83 -71.60 26.64
N ASP A 34 28.07 -72.68 26.62
CA ASP A 34 28.32 -73.84 25.75
C ASP A 34 27.97 -73.53 24.28
N PRO A 35 28.63 -74.18 23.29
CA PRO A 35 28.21 -74.10 21.89
C PRO A 35 26.89 -74.85 21.69
N ILE A 36 25.93 -74.24 20.99
CA ILE A 36 24.58 -74.78 20.81
C ILE A 36 24.53 -75.80 19.66
N GLN A 37 25.35 -75.60 18.63
CA GLN A 37 25.38 -76.45 17.44
C GLN A 37 26.78 -76.55 16.84
N SER A 38 27.02 -77.56 16.00
CA SER A 38 28.28 -77.67 15.27
C SER A 38 28.50 -76.47 14.36
N TYR A 39 29.77 -76.09 14.19
CA TYR A 39 30.10 -74.97 13.32
C TYR A 39 29.62 -75.23 11.87
N PHE A 40 29.25 -74.15 11.20
CA PHE A 40 28.79 -74.18 9.81
C PHE A 40 29.69 -73.29 8.94
N SER A 41 29.76 -73.63 7.65
CA SER A 41 30.52 -72.86 6.65
C SER A 41 29.66 -71.75 6.06
N LEU A 42 30.27 -70.60 5.81
CA LEU A 42 29.68 -69.44 5.16
C LEU A 42 30.05 -69.42 3.64
N PRO A 43 29.29 -68.73 2.77
CA PRO A 43 29.49 -68.78 1.32
C PRO A 43 30.86 -68.30 0.84
N ASP A 44 31.49 -67.39 1.58
CA ASP A 44 32.85 -66.89 1.30
C ASP A 44 33.95 -67.92 1.63
N GLY A 45 33.62 -68.95 2.43
CA GLY A 45 34.52 -69.96 2.98
C GLY A 45 34.95 -69.69 4.43
N SER A 46 34.37 -68.67 5.09
CA SER A 46 34.48 -68.48 6.55
C SER A 46 33.66 -69.54 7.30
N SER A 47 33.76 -69.56 8.63
CA SER A 47 32.98 -70.47 9.47
C SER A 47 32.47 -69.79 10.74
N ALA A 48 31.30 -70.21 11.23
CA ALA A 48 30.65 -69.63 12.39
C ALA A 48 30.04 -70.69 13.31
N CYS A 49 29.88 -70.36 14.60
CA CYS A 49 29.22 -71.20 15.60
C CYS A 49 28.46 -70.35 16.62
N TYR A 50 27.23 -70.75 16.94
CA TYR A 50 26.40 -70.13 17.98
C TYR A 50 26.67 -70.75 19.36
N PHE A 51 26.69 -69.89 20.38
CA PHE A 51 26.86 -70.23 21.78
C PHE A 51 25.67 -69.68 22.60
N GLU A 52 25.44 -70.18 23.81
CA GLU A 52 24.31 -69.78 24.66
C GLU A 52 24.15 -68.25 24.82
N ARG A 53 25.28 -67.51 24.86
CA ARG A 53 25.32 -66.05 25.09
C ARG A 53 26.07 -65.27 24.00
N GLY A 54 26.33 -65.88 22.84
CA GLY A 54 27.08 -65.22 21.77
C GLY A 54 27.27 -66.07 20.52
N MET A 55 28.23 -65.67 19.70
CA MET A 55 28.65 -66.34 18.48
C MET A 55 30.14 -66.09 18.26
N ILE A 56 30.85 -67.08 17.71
CA ILE A 56 32.23 -66.92 17.22
C ILE A 56 32.25 -67.15 15.71
N VAL A 57 32.95 -66.27 14.99
CA VAL A 57 33.21 -66.37 13.55
C VAL A 57 34.71 -66.44 13.30
N HIS A 58 35.16 -67.45 12.56
CA HIS A 58 36.49 -67.50 11.97
C HIS A 58 36.42 -67.10 10.50
N ARG A 59 37.11 -66.02 10.12
CA ARG A 59 37.07 -65.48 8.76
C ARG A 59 38.14 -66.12 7.88
N LYS A 60 37.79 -66.46 6.64
CA LYS A 60 38.72 -66.98 5.63
C LYS A 60 39.90 -66.05 5.34
N ALA A 61 39.68 -64.74 5.43
CA ALA A 61 40.73 -63.72 5.29
C ALA A 61 41.69 -63.67 6.49
N GLY A 62 41.47 -64.50 7.52
CA GLY A 62 42.18 -64.47 8.79
C GLY A 62 41.39 -63.76 9.90
N GLY A 63 41.68 -64.13 11.14
CA GLY A 63 41.04 -63.61 12.34
C GLY A 63 39.85 -64.46 12.82
N THR A 64 39.70 -64.54 14.13
CA THR A 64 38.59 -65.23 14.79
C THR A 64 38.04 -64.32 15.88
N PHE A 65 36.78 -63.94 15.75
CA PHE A 65 36.14 -62.88 16.53
C PHE A 65 34.88 -63.40 17.21
N ALA A 66 34.65 -62.96 18.44
CA ALA A 66 33.45 -63.28 19.19
C ALA A 66 32.58 -62.04 19.39
N VAL A 67 31.27 -62.24 19.23
CA VAL A 67 30.24 -61.26 19.52
C VAL A 67 29.36 -61.86 20.61
N TYR A 68 29.18 -61.15 21.73
CA TYR A 68 28.39 -61.60 22.87
C TYR A 68 27.59 -60.44 23.47
N GLY A 69 26.83 -60.71 24.55
CA GLY A 69 26.14 -59.68 25.31
C GLY A 69 25.11 -58.88 24.49
N ALA A 70 24.89 -57.62 24.84
CA ALA A 70 23.90 -56.76 24.19
C ALA A 70 24.21 -56.48 22.71
N ILE A 71 25.50 -56.43 22.34
CA ILE A 71 25.93 -56.26 20.95
C ILE A 71 25.52 -57.49 20.11
N TYR A 72 25.70 -58.71 20.63
CA TYR A 72 25.23 -59.92 19.95
C TYR A 72 23.72 -59.99 19.85
N LEU A 73 22.98 -59.60 20.89
CA LEU A 73 21.52 -59.54 20.82
C LEU A 73 21.07 -58.62 19.67
N GLN A 74 21.72 -57.46 19.50
CA GLN A 74 21.39 -56.56 18.40
C GLN A 74 21.85 -57.10 17.03
N TYR A 75 23.02 -57.70 16.93
CA TYR A 75 23.48 -58.37 15.70
C TYR A 75 22.52 -59.49 15.27
N ARG A 76 22.05 -60.29 16.22
CA ARG A 76 21.08 -61.38 16.01
C ARG A 76 19.70 -60.85 15.60
N ASN A 77 19.23 -59.76 16.19
CA ASN A 77 17.99 -59.09 15.77
C ASN A 77 18.03 -58.64 14.29
N LEU A 78 19.22 -58.41 13.75
CA LEU A 78 19.46 -58.00 12.37
C LEU A 78 19.76 -59.19 11.43
N ASN A 79 19.56 -60.43 11.89
CA ASN A 79 19.84 -61.69 11.19
C ASN A 79 21.34 -62.08 11.09
N ASP A 80 22.12 -61.70 12.11
CA ASP A 80 23.50 -62.15 12.37
C ASP A 80 24.46 -62.22 11.15
N VAL A 81 25.09 -63.36 10.88
CA VAL A 81 26.05 -63.55 9.76
C VAL A 81 25.36 -63.57 8.40
N HIS A 82 24.04 -63.47 8.39
CA HIS A 82 23.19 -63.29 7.22
C HIS A 82 22.61 -61.86 7.11
N SER A 83 23.06 -60.94 7.97
CA SER A 83 22.70 -59.52 7.96
C SER A 83 23.49 -58.70 6.94
N PHE A 84 23.02 -57.49 6.62
CA PHE A 84 23.75 -56.53 5.78
C PHE A 84 25.05 -56.02 6.41
N LEU A 85 25.22 -56.18 7.72
CA LEU A 85 26.41 -55.73 8.47
C LEU A 85 27.65 -56.55 8.08
N GLY A 86 27.44 -57.79 7.60
CA GLY A 86 28.49 -58.75 7.29
C GLY A 86 29.15 -59.34 8.54
N LEU A 87 30.32 -59.92 8.36
CA LEU A 87 31.02 -60.65 9.42
C LEU A 87 31.73 -59.70 10.41
N PRO A 88 31.88 -60.09 11.70
CA PRO A 88 32.61 -59.30 12.68
C PRO A 88 34.10 -59.19 12.32
N LYS A 89 34.65 -57.97 12.41
CA LYS A 89 36.07 -57.63 12.22
C LYS A 89 36.84 -57.46 13.53
N SER A 90 36.14 -57.40 14.66
CA SER A 90 36.73 -57.30 16.00
C SER A 90 35.93 -58.11 17.01
N ASP A 91 36.55 -58.43 18.14
CA ASP A 91 35.80 -58.72 19.36
C ASP A 91 35.10 -57.44 19.88
N GLU A 92 34.36 -57.55 20.99
CA GLU A 92 33.91 -56.37 21.75
C GLU A 92 35.10 -55.58 22.32
N GLN A 93 35.15 -54.28 22.03
CA GLN A 93 36.18 -53.34 22.47
C GLN A 93 35.59 -52.28 23.41
N ALA A 94 36.43 -51.71 24.26
CA ALA A 94 36.06 -50.55 25.08
C ALA A 94 35.90 -49.29 24.22
N ALA A 95 34.81 -48.55 24.45
CA ALA A 95 34.55 -47.26 23.81
C ALA A 95 34.41 -46.14 24.87
N ALA A 96 34.25 -44.89 24.43
CA ALA A 96 34.21 -43.72 25.30
C ALA A 96 33.15 -43.83 26.41
N ASN A 97 33.40 -43.18 27.55
CA ASN A 97 32.45 -43.07 28.67
C ASN A 97 31.91 -44.41 29.21
N GLY A 98 32.73 -45.48 29.13
CA GLY A 98 32.41 -46.79 29.68
C GLY A 98 31.58 -47.72 28.78
N GLY A 99 31.21 -47.28 27.57
CA GLY A 99 30.52 -48.13 26.60
C GLY A 99 31.43 -49.11 25.86
N ARG A 100 30.87 -49.70 24.80
CA ARG A 100 31.46 -50.80 24.01
C ARG A 100 31.18 -50.64 22.53
N VAL A 101 32.01 -51.27 21.69
CA VAL A 101 31.82 -51.36 20.24
C VAL A 101 32.30 -52.70 19.69
N SER A 102 31.62 -53.24 18.68
CA SER A 102 32.18 -54.25 17.79
C SER A 102 32.08 -53.78 16.34
N HIS A 103 33.16 -53.94 15.60
CA HIS A 103 33.25 -53.59 14.20
C HIS A 103 32.82 -54.77 13.32
N PHE A 104 32.02 -54.52 12.29
CA PHE A 104 31.60 -55.50 11.29
C PHE A 104 32.06 -55.05 9.90
N GLU A 105 31.94 -55.88 8.87
CA GLU A 105 32.38 -55.54 7.51
C GLU A 105 31.83 -54.19 7.05
N ASN A 106 30.51 -54.01 7.11
CA ASN A 106 29.80 -52.85 6.56
C ASN A 106 29.27 -51.86 7.62
N ALA A 107 29.29 -52.23 8.90
CA ALA A 107 28.69 -51.48 10.01
C ALA A 107 29.52 -51.56 11.29
N ASP A 108 29.20 -50.73 12.28
CA ASP A 108 29.65 -50.87 13.66
C ASP A 108 28.44 -50.96 14.58
N ILE A 109 28.47 -51.81 15.62
CA ILE A 109 27.46 -51.83 16.68
C ILE A 109 28.05 -51.24 17.94
N TYR A 110 27.44 -50.16 18.44
CA TYR A 110 27.84 -49.48 19.67
C TYR A 110 26.86 -49.80 20.79
N TRP A 111 27.36 -49.99 22.01
CA TRP A 111 26.55 -50.16 23.21
C TRP A 111 26.99 -49.20 24.32
N SER A 112 26.01 -48.66 25.06
CA SER A 112 26.26 -48.05 26.37
C SER A 112 25.14 -48.43 27.35
N GLY A 113 25.42 -48.36 28.65
CA GLY A 113 24.40 -48.60 29.68
C GLY A 113 23.23 -47.60 29.66
N GLY A 114 23.41 -46.41 29.06
CA GLY A 114 22.36 -45.39 28.92
C GLY A 114 21.59 -45.43 27.59
N SER A 115 22.10 -46.12 26.57
CA SER A 115 21.48 -46.19 25.23
C SER A 115 20.97 -47.58 24.86
N GLY A 116 21.60 -48.66 25.34
CA GLY A 116 21.49 -49.98 24.70
C GLY A 116 22.40 -50.10 23.48
N ALA A 117 22.22 -51.18 22.71
CA ALA A 117 23.05 -51.51 21.55
C ALA A 117 22.35 -51.15 20.22
N PHE A 118 23.03 -50.40 19.36
CA PHE A 118 22.51 -49.99 18.04
C PHE A 118 23.62 -50.00 16.98
N GLU A 119 23.24 -50.29 15.74
CA GLU A 119 24.14 -50.26 14.59
C GLU A 119 24.19 -48.89 13.92
N VAL A 120 25.35 -48.57 13.34
CA VAL A 120 25.54 -47.46 12.41
C VAL A 120 26.35 -47.97 11.21
N HIS A 121 25.89 -47.71 9.99
CA HIS A 121 26.56 -48.18 8.77
C HIS A 121 26.72 -47.11 7.68
N GLY A 122 27.38 -47.50 6.59
CA GLY A 122 27.54 -46.69 5.38
C GLY A 122 28.03 -45.26 5.62
N ALA A 123 27.46 -44.31 4.87
CA ALA A 123 27.83 -42.90 4.93
C ALA A 123 27.51 -42.25 6.30
N ILE A 124 26.52 -42.77 7.04
CA ILE A 124 26.20 -42.26 8.38
C ILE A 124 27.28 -42.65 9.38
N ARG A 125 27.76 -43.90 9.35
CA ARG A 125 28.89 -44.36 10.17
C ARG A 125 30.15 -43.56 9.87
N ASP A 126 30.47 -43.38 8.59
CA ASP A 126 31.69 -42.68 8.19
C ASP A 126 31.65 -41.21 8.62
N ARG A 127 30.46 -40.57 8.57
CA ARG A 127 30.25 -39.23 9.14
C ARG A 127 30.34 -39.21 10.67
N TYR A 128 29.70 -40.16 11.36
CA TYR A 128 29.73 -40.27 12.82
C TYR A 128 31.15 -40.46 13.35
N ALA A 129 31.96 -41.30 12.69
CA ALA A 129 33.37 -41.48 12.99
C ALA A 129 34.18 -40.18 12.80
N ALA A 130 33.94 -39.43 11.71
CA ALA A 130 34.58 -38.14 11.48
C ALA A 130 34.22 -37.06 12.53
N LEU A 131 33.05 -37.19 13.18
CA LEU A 131 32.62 -36.33 14.29
C LEU A 131 33.09 -36.82 15.68
N GLY A 132 34.00 -37.80 15.73
CA GLY A 132 34.59 -38.34 16.96
C GLY A 132 33.84 -39.55 17.55
N GLY A 133 32.83 -40.07 16.87
CA GLY A 133 32.05 -41.24 17.30
C GLY A 133 31.45 -41.06 18.71
N PRO A 134 31.44 -42.10 19.56
CA PRO A 134 30.88 -42.01 20.91
C PRO A 134 31.63 -41.05 21.87
N GLY A 135 32.84 -40.61 21.51
CA GLY A 135 33.59 -39.59 22.24
C GLY A 135 33.31 -38.16 21.77
N GLY A 136 32.61 -37.99 20.64
CA GLY A 136 32.18 -36.70 20.13
C GLY A 136 30.88 -36.20 20.77
N PHE A 137 30.48 -34.97 20.42
CA PHE A 137 29.30 -34.30 21.00
C PHE A 137 27.96 -34.99 20.69
N LEU A 138 27.90 -35.85 19.67
CA LEU A 138 26.71 -36.65 19.36
C LEU A 138 26.47 -37.78 20.38
N GLY A 139 27.50 -38.26 21.07
CA GLY A 139 27.40 -39.41 21.99
C GLY A 139 26.93 -40.68 21.29
N TYR A 140 26.43 -41.65 22.06
CA TYR A 140 26.03 -42.96 21.54
C TYR A 140 24.78 -42.90 20.63
N PRO A 141 24.64 -43.81 19.65
CA PRO A 141 23.40 -43.98 18.90
C PRO A 141 22.24 -44.40 19.82
N LEU A 142 21.04 -43.97 19.45
CA LEU A 142 19.74 -44.26 20.08
C LEU A 142 18.80 -45.04 19.15
N THR A 143 19.18 -45.21 17.88
CA THR A 143 18.48 -46.01 16.87
C THR A 143 19.50 -46.72 15.98
N ASN A 144 19.08 -47.83 15.37
CA ASN A 144 19.69 -48.30 14.13
C ASN A 144 19.43 -47.30 12.99
N GLU A 145 20.07 -47.50 11.84
CA GLU A 145 19.79 -46.68 10.66
C GLU A 145 18.34 -46.92 10.19
N THR A 146 17.55 -45.85 10.16
CA THR A 146 16.10 -45.89 9.96
C THR A 146 15.73 -45.20 8.64
N GLN A 147 14.88 -45.84 7.83
CA GLN A 147 14.41 -45.32 6.55
C GLN A 147 13.47 -44.12 6.72
N ILE A 148 13.57 -43.15 5.81
CA ILE A 148 12.69 -41.98 5.71
C ILE A 148 11.84 -42.14 4.45
N PHE A 149 10.53 -42.12 4.62
CA PHE A 149 9.58 -42.28 3.51
C PHE A 149 8.80 -40.99 3.23
N LYS A 150 8.71 -40.60 1.96
CA LYS A 150 7.78 -39.57 1.47
C LYS A 150 6.87 -40.22 0.43
N ASN A 151 5.56 -40.16 0.62
CA ASN A 151 4.56 -40.81 -0.26
C ASN A 151 4.84 -42.31 -0.53
N ARG A 152 5.28 -43.05 0.50
CA ARG A 152 5.70 -44.47 0.46
C ARG A 152 6.97 -44.77 -0.36
N VAL A 153 7.69 -43.74 -0.84
CA VAL A 153 9.00 -43.88 -1.48
C VAL A 153 10.08 -43.57 -0.45
N GLU A 154 11.12 -44.41 -0.36
CA GLU A 154 12.30 -44.11 0.48
C GLU A 154 13.07 -42.93 -0.14
N VAL A 155 13.26 -41.87 0.63
CA VAL A 155 13.96 -40.64 0.19
C VAL A 155 15.30 -40.42 0.89
N GLY A 156 15.58 -41.20 1.93
CA GLY A 156 16.82 -41.15 2.69
C GLY A 156 16.75 -41.97 3.96
N ARG A 157 17.73 -41.81 4.84
CA ARG A 157 17.90 -42.57 6.10
C ARG A 157 18.42 -41.68 7.22
N PHE A 158 18.33 -42.13 8.47
CA PHE A 158 18.95 -41.45 9.61
C PHE A 158 19.35 -42.40 10.75
N ASN A 159 20.35 -42.01 11.53
CA ASN A 159 20.54 -42.48 12.91
C ASN A 159 20.31 -41.31 13.86
N ARG A 160 19.56 -41.55 14.94
CA ARG A 160 19.49 -40.63 16.07
C ARG A 160 20.55 -41.00 17.09
N PHE A 161 21.17 -39.99 17.69
CA PHE A 161 22.20 -40.08 18.72
C PHE A 161 21.77 -39.27 19.96
N GLN A 162 22.51 -39.37 21.06
CA GLN A 162 22.24 -38.64 22.31
C GLN A 162 22.22 -37.11 22.12
N GLY A 163 23.15 -36.57 21.34
CA GLY A 163 23.31 -35.13 21.10
C GLY A 163 22.63 -34.59 19.84
N GLY A 164 22.22 -35.43 18.89
CA GLY A 164 21.72 -34.99 17.58
C GLY A 164 21.26 -36.12 16.67
N VAL A 165 21.06 -35.83 15.40
CA VAL A 165 20.65 -36.79 14.36
C VAL A 165 21.57 -36.61 13.15
N ILE A 166 22.02 -37.71 12.53
CA ILE A 166 22.65 -37.66 11.21
C ILE A 166 21.62 -38.16 10.20
N TYR A 167 21.30 -37.33 9.21
CA TYR A 167 20.45 -37.68 8.08
C TYR A 167 21.29 -37.92 6.83
N TRP A 168 20.88 -38.85 5.99
CA TRP A 168 21.50 -39.15 4.71
C TRP A 168 20.45 -39.19 3.59
N SER A 169 20.78 -38.63 2.43
CA SER A 169 20.08 -38.91 1.16
C SER A 169 21.09 -39.06 0.03
N SER A 170 20.69 -39.69 -1.07
CA SER A 170 21.52 -39.81 -2.28
C SER A 170 21.88 -38.46 -2.91
N GLY A 171 21.02 -37.44 -2.73
CA GLY A 171 21.24 -36.10 -3.27
C GLY A 171 22.09 -35.17 -2.40
N THR A 172 22.19 -35.44 -1.09
CA THR A 172 22.92 -34.57 -0.15
C THR A 172 24.17 -35.22 0.46
N GLY A 173 24.21 -36.55 0.60
CA GLY A 173 25.14 -37.22 1.51
C GLY A 173 24.66 -37.16 2.97
N ALA A 174 25.54 -37.57 3.90
CA ALA A 174 25.25 -37.65 5.33
C ALA A 174 25.66 -36.37 6.08
N TRP A 175 24.73 -35.75 6.82
CA TRP A 175 24.95 -34.50 7.57
C TRP A 175 24.25 -34.55 8.94
N GLU A 176 24.89 -33.99 9.96
CA GLU A 176 24.34 -33.91 11.32
C GLU A 176 23.56 -32.61 11.57
N VAL A 177 22.48 -32.72 12.34
CA VAL A 177 21.73 -31.59 12.88
C VAL A 177 21.52 -31.82 14.37
N HIS A 178 21.79 -30.81 15.21
CA HIS A 178 21.75 -30.94 16.67
C HIS A 178 21.13 -29.72 17.37
N GLY A 179 21.05 -29.78 18.70
CA GLY A 179 20.60 -28.68 19.55
C GLY A 179 19.23 -28.09 19.20
N ASP A 180 19.15 -26.76 19.26
CA ASP A 180 17.96 -25.96 18.94
C ASP A 180 17.60 -26.01 17.45
N ILE A 181 18.60 -26.09 16.56
CA ILE A 181 18.40 -26.19 15.11
C ILE A 181 17.69 -27.48 14.75
N ARG A 182 18.11 -28.61 15.32
CA ARG A 182 17.41 -29.91 15.17
C ARG A 182 15.97 -29.80 15.66
N ARG A 183 15.76 -29.23 16.86
CA ARG A 183 14.41 -29.10 17.45
C ARG A 183 13.48 -28.32 16.52
N LYS A 184 13.93 -27.17 16.02
CA LYS A 184 13.16 -26.34 15.06
C LYS A 184 12.85 -27.10 13.77
N TYR A 185 13.84 -27.80 13.23
CA TYR A 185 13.74 -28.55 11.98
C TYR A 185 12.80 -29.75 12.06
N GLU A 186 12.85 -30.53 13.14
CA GLU A 186 11.96 -31.69 13.33
C GLU A 186 10.55 -31.28 13.79
N ASP A 187 10.44 -30.39 14.78
CA ASP A 187 9.17 -30.13 15.49
C ASP A 187 8.27 -29.10 14.77
N GLU A 188 8.85 -28.18 13.98
CA GLU A 188 8.09 -27.10 13.30
C GLU A 188 8.14 -27.16 11.76
N LEU A 189 9.04 -27.96 11.17
CA LEU A 189 9.29 -27.98 9.72
C LEU A 189 9.24 -29.39 9.10
N ASP A 190 8.70 -30.39 9.81
CA ASP A 190 8.55 -31.79 9.40
C ASP A 190 9.86 -32.48 8.93
N GLY A 191 11.02 -31.96 9.34
CA GLY A 191 12.33 -32.52 9.03
C GLY A 191 12.58 -32.75 7.53
N PRO A 192 13.23 -33.87 7.15
CA PRO A 192 13.63 -34.12 5.75
C PRO A 192 12.48 -34.25 4.75
N ILE A 193 11.25 -34.48 5.20
CA ILE A 193 10.07 -34.61 4.32
C ILE A 193 9.31 -33.29 4.16
N GLY A 194 9.54 -32.31 5.03
CA GLY A 194 8.91 -30.99 5.00
C GLY A 194 9.55 -30.02 4.02
N GLU A 195 9.40 -28.72 4.29
CA GLU A 195 9.72 -27.67 3.32
C GLU A 195 11.22 -27.38 3.15
N MET A 196 12.05 -27.63 4.16
CA MET A 196 13.50 -27.38 4.07
C MET A 196 14.25 -28.45 3.26
N GLY A 197 13.70 -29.66 3.16
CA GLY A 197 14.39 -30.83 2.60
C GLY A 197 15.56 -31.30 3.48
N PHE A 198 16.38 -32.20 2.97
CA PHE A 198 17.52 -32.76 3.71
C PHE A 198 18.58 -31.69 4.06
N PRO A 199 19.33 -31.85 5.16
CA PRO A 199 20.49 -31.03 5.45
C PRO A 199 21.59 -31.18 4.38
N THR A 200 22.32 -30.10 4.15
CA THR A 200 23.44 -29.99 3.18
C THR A 200 24.74 -29.50 3.83
N SER A 201 24.73 -29.18 5.12
CA SER A 201 25.93 -28.88 5.90
C SER A 201 25.84 -29.38 7.34
N ASN A 202 26.99 -29.41 8.01
CA ASN A 202 27.13 -29.43 9.46
C ASN A 202 26.52 -28.17 10.10
N GLU A 203 26.49 -28.11 11.44
CA GLU A 203 26.30 -26.83 12.13
C GLU A 203 27.57 -25.95 12.07
N GLY A 204 27.53 -24.89 11.27
CA GLY A 204 28.58 -23.89 11.12
C GLY A 204 28.35 -22.63 11.97
N SER A 205 29.34 -21.74 11.97
CA SER A 205 29.18 -20.34 12.41
C SER A 205 29.12 -19.44 11.19
N THR A 206 28.27 -18.42 11.20
CA THR A 206 28.20 -17.40 10.14
C THR A 206 29.54 -16.66 9.97
N PRO A 207 29.82 -16.04 8.81
CA PRO A 207 31.14 -15.44 8.49
C PRO A 207 31.75 -14.51 9.56
N LYS A 208 30.93 -13.74 10.29
CA LYS A 208 31.37 -12.84 11.38
C LYS A 208 31.08 -13.42 12.78
N GLY A 209 30.55 -14.65 12.86
CA GLY A 209 30.26 -15.37 14.10
C GLY A 209 29.01 -14.93 14.86
N ALA A 210 28.12 -14.12 14.27
CA ALA A 210 26.92 -13.62 14.95
C ALA A 210 25.83 -14.69 15.19
N ALA A 211 25.82 -15.78 14.41
CA ALA A 211 24.90 -16.88 14.54
C ALA A 211 25.54 -18.25 14.27
N ARG A 212 24.87 -19.31 14.74
CA ARG A 212 25.11 -20.69 14.31
C ARG A 212 24.12 -21.06 13.22
N TYR A 213 24.47 -21.96 12.30
CA TYR A 213 23.58 -22.32 11.19
C TYR A 213 23.71 -23.76 10.72
N SER A 214 22.64 -24.31 10.14
CA SER A 214 22.70 -25.48 9.26
C SER A 214 22.04 -25.15 7.92
N ASN A 215 22.69 -25.53 6.83
CA ASN A 215 22.16 -25.44 5.47
C ASN A 215 21.30 -26.69 5.16
N PHE A 216 20.27 -26.49 4.34
CA PHE A 216 19.36 -27.53 3.86
C PHE A 216 19.19 -27.39 2.33
N GLN A 217 18.47 -28.33 1.70
CA GLN A 217 18.24 -28.30 0.25
C GLN A 217 17.51 -27.02 -0.21
N ASN A 218 16.61 -26.49 0.61
CA ASN A 218 15.72 -25.37 0.25
C ASN A 218 15.92 -24.11 1.12
N GLY A 219 17.03 -23.99 1.85
CA GLY A 219 17.35 -22.79 2.64
C GLY A 219 18.29 -23.04 3.81
N VAL A 220 18.27 -22.11 4.78
CA VAL A 220 19.10 -22.15 5.99
C VAL A 220 18.27 -21.88 7.25
N ILE A 221 18.63 -22.57 8.34
CA ILE A 221 18.15 -22.24 9.69
C ILE A 221 19.31 -21.59 10.45
N LEU A 222 19.08 -20.36 10.91
CA LEU A 222 20.00 -19.55 11.69
C LEU A 222 19.57 -19.52 13.17
N TRP A 223 20.52 -19.62 14.08
CA TRP A 223 20.32 -19.56 15.54
C TRP A 223 21.13 -18.42 16.15
N PHE A 224 20.42 -17.43 16.72
CA PHE A 224 20.99 -16.21 17.32
C PHE A 224 20.85 -16.27 18.85
N ASN A 225 21.70 -17.08 19.50
CA ASN A 225 21.81 -17.24 20.96
C ASN A 225 20.56 -17.77 21.70
N SER A 226 19.42 -17.97 21.02
CA SER A 226 18.21 -18.56 21.61
C SER A 226 17.24 -19.09 20.54
N TYR A 227 16.38 -20.03 20.94
CA TYR A 227 15.31 -20.57 20.11
C TYR A 227 14.33 -19.51 19.56
N ALA A 228 14.01 -18.47 20.37
CA ALA A 228 13.08 -17.41 19.97
C ALA A 228 13.66 -16.49 18.88
N ASN A 229 14.99 -16.36 18.81
CA ASN A 229 15.67 -15.53 17.83
C ASN A 229 16.05 -16.30 16.56
N MET A 230 15.66 -17.56 16.43
CA MET A 230 15.94 -18.35 15.23
C MET A 230 15.26 -17.75 13.99
N ARG A 231 15.90 -17.91 12.83
CA ARG A 231 15.38 -17.47 11.53
C ARG A 231 15.48 -18.61 10.52
N ILE A 232 14.44 -18.77 9.71
CA ILE A 232 14.34 -19.77 8.65
C ILE A 232 14.26 -18.97 7.36
N ILE A 233 15.30 -19.02 6.53
CA ILE A 233 15.43 -18.20 5.32
C ILE A 233 15.44 -19.13 4.11
N LYS A 234 14.54 -18.91 3.16
CA LYS A 234 14.31 -19.82 2.02
C LYS A 234 14.46 -19.14 0.66
N ASN A 235 14.14 -17.85 0.52
CA ASN A 235 14.16 -17.18 -0.78
C ASN A 235 14.63 -15.72 -0.64
N LEU A 236 15.92 -15.45 -0.86
CA LEU A 236 16.44 -14.09 -0.86
C LEU A 236 16.33 -13.44 -2.25
N GLU A 237 15.75 -12.25 -2.31
CA GLU A 237 15.73 -11.35 -3.47
C GLU A 237 16.07 -9.91 -3.05
N LEU A 238 16.39 -9.04 -4.02
CA LEU A 238 16.55 -7.60 -3.80
C LEU A 238 15.37 -6.86 -4.41
N TYR A 239 14.68 -6.07 -3.59
CA TYR A 239 13.64 -5.14 -4.02
C TYR A 239 14.16 -3.71 -3.91
N ILE A 240 14.06 -2.98 -5.02
CA ILE A 240 14.44 -1.57 -5.13
C ILE A 240 13.14 -0.76 -5.26
N ASP A 241 12.86 0.05 -4.27
CA ASP A 241 11.58 0.75 -4.14
C ASP A 241 11.59 2.06 -4.94
N ARG A 242 12.48 3.00 -4.58
CA ARG A 242 12.60 4.32 -5.19
C ARG A 242 14.03 4.85 -5.12
N ILE A 243 14.31 5.87 -5.91
CA ILE A 243 15.51 6.73 -5.81
C ILE A 243 15.11 8.17 -5.50
N GLY A 244 16.07 9.00 -5.11
CA GLY A 244 15.93 10.44 -4.99
C GLY A 244 17.29 11.13 -4.91
N SER A 245 17.27 12.46 -4.78
CA SER A 245 18.47 13.29 -4.77
C SER A 245 18.29 14.54 -3.90
N LYS A 246 19.38 15.29 -3.69
CA LYS A 246 19.36 16.67 -3.18
C LYS A 246 19.99 17.59 -4.21
N GLY A 247 19.47 18.79 -4.35
CA GLY A 247 19.97 19.79 -5.30
C GLY A 247 18.87 20.26 -6.25
N ASP A 248 19.16 21.38 -6.90
CA ASP A 248 18.31 22.06 -7.89
C ASP A 248 19.22 22.38 -9.07
N ASP A 249 18.76 22.17 -10.29
CA ASP A 249 19.54 22.23 -11.55
C ASP A 249 19.81 23.67 -12.00
N GLY A 250 20.01 24.55 -11.03
CA GLY A 250 20.31 25.94 -11.17
C GLY A 250 19.09 26.82 -11.48
N PHE A 251 19.38 27.96 -12.13
CA PHE A 251 18.57 29.17 -12.08
C PHE A 251 17.11 29.08 -12.60
N LEU A 252 16.74 27.99 -13.28
CA LEU A 252 15.39 27.82 -13.85
C LEU A 252 14.45 26.97 -12.99
N GLY A 253 14.97 26.25 -11.99
CA GLY A 253 14.18 25.38 -11.11
C GLY A 253 13.88 24.02 -11.76
N GLY A 254 14.48 22.96 -11.22
CA GLY A 254 14.27 21.58 -11.65
C GLY A 254 15.02 20.61 -10.73
N GLY A 255 14.38 19.49 -10.37
CA GLY A 255 15.03 18.45 -9.60
C GLY A 255 15.85 17.51 -10.50
N GLN A 256 17.07 17.23 -10.05
CA GLN A 256 18.16 16.53 -10.75
C GLN A 256 17.74 15.38 -11.71
N ASP A 257 18.37 15.32 -12.87
CA ASP A 257 18.16 14.32 -13.93
C ASP A 257 18.86 12.98 -13.56
N VAL A 258 18.42 12.34 -12.47
CA VAL A 258 19.12 11.19 -11.88
C VAL A 258 19.04 9.93 -12.75
N TYR A 259 20.19 9.29 -12.99
CA TYR A 259 20.27 7.88 -13.40
C TYR A 259 21.15 7.07 -12.44
N ILE A 260 20.99 5.73 -12.45
CA ILE A 260 21.77 4.83 -11.60
C ILE A 260 22.54 3.78 -12.39
N ILE A 261 23.75 3.45 -11.92
CA ILE A 261 24.49 2.25 -12.32
C ILE A 261 24.41 1.25 -11.17
N MET A 262 23.72 0.15 -11.40
CA MET A 262 23.55 -0.95 -10.47
C MET A 262 24.61 -2.04 -10.74
N ASP A 263 25.24 -2.58 -9.70
CA ASP A 263 26.14 -3.74 -9.75
C ASP A 263 25.89 -4.65 -8.53
N ILE A 264 25.20 -5.77 -8.76
CA ILE A 264 24.73 -6.69 -7.71
C ILE A 264 25.33 -8.07 -7.96
N SER A 265 25.94 -8.69 -6.95
CA SER A 265 26.43 -10.07 -7.04
C SER A 265 26.15 -10.90 -5.78
N SER A 266 26.27 -12.22 -5.91
CA SER A 266 26.14 -13.19 -4.81
C SER A 266 27.26 -14.21 -4.89
N SER A 267 27.74 -14.69 -3.73
CA SER A 267 28.69 -15.81 -3.67
C SER A 267 28.12 -17.15 -4.20
N ARG A 268 26.83 -17.17 -4.59
CA ARG A 268 26.17 -18.28 -5.30
C ARG A 268 26.09 -18.10 -6.83
N GLY A 269 26.90 -17.21 -7.41
CA GLY A 269 27.10 -17.10 -8.86
C GLY A 269 26.09 -16.21 -9.59
N TYR A 270 25.26 -15.47 -8.86
CA TYR A 270 24.47 -14.40 -9.46
C TYR A 270 25.34 -13.15 -9.64
N HIS A 271 25.25 -12.50 -10.79
CA HIS A 271 25.84 -11.19 -11.07
C HIS A 271 24.99 -10.45 -12.10
N VAL A 272 24.70 -9.18 -11.85
CA VAL A 272 24.07 -8.27 -12.81
C VAL A 272 24.67 -6.88 -12.67
N ARG A 273 25.00 -6.25 -13.80
CA ARG A 273 25.42 -4.85 -13.89
C ARG A 273 24.64 -4.14 -14.98
N GLU A 274 23.97 -3.03 -14.66
CA GLU A 274 23.02 -2.35 -15.56
C GLU A 274 22.93 -0.84 -15.25
N ARG A 275 22.76 0.00 -16.29
CA ARG A 275 22.36 1.41 -16.16
C ARG A 275 20.83 1.52 -16.23
N ILE A 276 20.22 2.28 -15.32
CA ILE A 276 18.77 2.48 -15.23
C ILE A 276 18.48 4.00 -15.25
N PRO A 277 17.73 4.51 -16.25
CA PRO A 277 17.34 3.82 -17.49
C PRO A 277 18.57 3.47 -18.35
N LYS A 278 18.36 2.73 -19.44
CA LYS A 278 19.46 2.39 -20.36
C LYS A 278 20.07 3.63 -21.03
N ASP A 279 19.22 4.59 -21.35
CA ASP A 279 19.54 5.88 -21.97
C ASP A 279 18.68 6.97 -21.31
N GLY A 280 19.20 8.19 -21.16
CA GLY A 280 18.51 9.29 -20.45
C GLY A 280 18.52 9.14 -18.93
N ASP A 281 17.55 9.72 -18.26
CA ASP A 281 17.43 9.89 -16.81
C ASP A 281 16.06 9.41 -16.27
N LEU A 282 15.84 9.56 -14.97
CA LEU A 282 14.57 9.35 -14.29
C LEU A 282 13.93 10.67 -13.81
N GLY A 283 14.70 11.76 -13.72
CA GLY A 283 14.44 12.90 -12.86
C GLY A 283 14.54 12.58 -11.35
N SER A 284 14.34 13.59 -10.50
CA SER A 284 14.35 13.48 -9.04
C SER A 284 13.22 12.60 -8.50
N ASP A 285 13.40 11.98 -7.33
CA ASP A 285 12.36 11.29 -6.55
C ASP A 285 11.39 10.37 -7.35
N LYS A 286 11.90 9.21 -7.81
CA LYS A 286 11.13 8.26 -8.62
C LYS A 286 11.03 6.86 -8.04
N THR A 287 9.79 6.36 -8.02
CA THR A 287 9.46 4.97 -7.67
C THR A 287 9.87 4.02 -8.80
N LEU A 288 10.73 3.04 -8.49
CA LEU A 288 11.24 2.03 -9.42
C LEU A 288 10.49 0.70 -9.37
N ASN A 289 9.98 0.28 -8.19
CA ASN A 289 9.30 -1.01 -7.97
C ASN A 289 10.05 -2.24 -8.55
N ARG A 290 11.39 -2.21 -8.58
CA ARG A 290 12.20 -3.20 -9.32
C ARG A 290 12.61 -4.36 -8.42
N VAL A 291 12.15 -5.57 -8.76
CA VAL A 291 12.59 -6.84 -8.15
C VAL A 291 13.71 -7.45 -8.97
N LEU A 292 14.82 -7.83 -8.34
CA LEU A 292 15.82 -8.72 -8.93
C LEU A 292 15.54 -10.17 -8.52
N PRO A 293 15.66 -11.15 -9.45
CA PRO A 293 15.33 -12.55 -9.16
C PRO A 293 16.28 -13.18 -8.12
N ARG A 294 15.82 -14.28 -7.54
CA ARG A 294 16.41 -14.92 -6.35
C ARG A 294 17.90 -15.25 -6.51
N PHE A 295 18.67 -14.95 -5.47
CA PHE A 295 20.14 -15.10 -5.42
C PHE A 295 20.66 -16.55 -5.26
N GLY A 296 19.86 -17.56 -5.63
CA GLY A 296 20.09 -18.97 -5.32
C GLY A 296 19.51 -19.39 -3.96
N VAL A 297 19.80 -20.62 -3.52
CA VAL A 297 19.35 -21.16 -2.23
C VAL A 297 20.13 -20.48 -1.08
N PRO A 298 19.45 -19.84 -0.11
CA PRO A 298 20.10 -19.22 1.04
C PRO A 298 20.87 -20.22 1.90
N THR A 299 22.05 -19.81 2.35
CA THR A 299 23.02 -20.65 3.05
C THR A 299 23.85 -19.77 3.99
N GLY A 300 24.26 -20.26 5.17
CA GLY A 300 24.85 -19.42 6.22
C GLY A 300 26.17 -18.73 5.87
N ASP A 301 26.90 -19.24 4.87
CA ASP A 301 28.13 -18.71 4.30
C ASP A 301 27.90 -17.80 3.06
N MET A 302 26.66 -17.56 2.67
CA MET A 302 26.31 -16.74 1.51
C MET A 302 26.50 -15.24 1.77
N SER A 303 27.07 -14.54 0.80
CA SER A 303 27.12 -13.07 0.77
C SER A 303 26.39 -12.52 -0.45
N ILE A 304 25.83 -11.32 -0.30
CA ILE A 304 25.22 -10.53 -1.38
C ILE A 304 25.91 -9.17 -1.38
N HIS A 305 26.51 -8.81 -2.52
CA HIS A 305 27.08 -7.49 -2.77
C HIS A 305 26.04 -6.63 -3.48
N VAL A 306 25.78 -5.45 -2.94
CA VAL A 306 24.81 -4.47 -3.46
C VAL A 306 25.54 -3.16 -3.66
N LYS A 307 25.70 -2.75 -4.92
CA LYS A 307 26.27 -1.46 -5.28
C LYS A 307 25.34 -0.67 -6.21
N PHE A 308 25.18 0.61 -5.89
CA PHE A 308 24.49 1.60 -6.70
C PHE A 308 25.34 2.86 -6.79
N GLU A 309 25.59 3.33 -8.01
CA GLU A 309 26.20 4.64 -8.26
C GLU A 309 25.12 5.55 -8.82
N GLY A 310 24.84 6.66 -8.13
CA GLY A 310 23.90 7.69 -8.59
C GLY A 310 24.66 8.80 -9.31
N TRP A 311 24.09 9.26 -10.42
CA TRP A 311 24.66 10.24 -11.33
C TRP A 311 23.58 11.23 -11.77
N ASP A 312 23.97 12.48 -11.96
CA ASP A 312 23.16 13.53 -12.56
C ASP A 312 23.49 13.63 -14.06
N SER A 313 22.47 13.83 -14.89
CA SER A 313 22.59 13.81 -16.34
C SER A 313 22.35 15.22 -16.90
N ASP A 314 23.43 16.01 -17.00
CA ASP A 314 23.45 17.38 -17.56
C ASP A 314 22.93 17.44 -19.02
N SER A 315 21.61 17.42 -19.22
CA SER A 315 20.98 17.17 -20.52
C SER A 315 20.33 18.40 -21.18
N GLY A 316 20.54 19.59 -20.60
CA GLY A 316 19.91 20.85 -20.99
C GLY A 316 20.23 21.40 -22.40
N PHE A 317 19.35 22.27 -22.90
CA PHE A 317 19.36 22.84 -24.28
C PHE A 317 20.62 23.69 -24.63
N ILE A 318 21.48 24.02 -23.66
CA ILE A 318 22.64 24.94 -23.81
C ILE A 318 23.94 24.15 -24.16
N ARG A 319 23.80 23.03 -24.88
CA ARG A 319 24.84 22.02 -25.25
C ARG A 319 26.14 22.51 -25.96
N GLY A 320 26.37 23.82 -26.10
CA GLY A 320 27.36 24.35 -27.05
C GLY A 320 28.64 24.97 -26.48
N TRP A 321 28.72 25.27 -25.16
CA TRP A 321 29.69 26.29 -24.70
C TRP A 321 30.55 26.00 -23.47
N PHE A 322 30.19 25.07 -22.56
CA PHE A 322 30.86 24.98 -21.25
C PHE A 322 31.50 23.63 -20.87
N GLY A 323 31.35 22.58 -21.69
CA GLY A 323 32.06 21.30 -21.53
C GLY A 323 31.28 20.28 -20.69
N ASP A 324 31.52 19.00 -20.98
CA ASP A 324 30.64 17.89 -20.58
C ASP A 324 31.29 17.01 -19.50
N ASN A 325 30.54 16.64 -18.46
CA ASN A 325 30.69 15.41 -17.67
C ASN A 325 29.44 15.21 -16.79
N ASP A 326 28.78 14.05 -16.87
CA ASP A 326 27.74 13.64 -15.91
C ASP A 326 28.30 13.65 -14.48
N ASP A 327 27.67 14.38 -13.56
CA ASP A 327 28.20 14.58 -12.21
C ASP A 327 27.81 13.44 -11.26
N LYS A 328 28.78 12.94 -10.48
CA LYS A 328 28.58 11.76 -9.65
C LYS A 328 28.05 12.11 -8.25
N LEU A 329 26.73 12.07 -8.10
CA LEU A 329 26.01 12.35 -6.86
C LEU A 329 26.38 11.43 -5.69
N GLY A 330 26.68 10.14 -5.96
CA GLY A 330 27.01 9.22 -4.87
C GLY A 330 27.33 7.78 -5.23
N THR A 331 27.65 7.00 -4.21
CA THR A 331 27.78 5.54 -4.30
C THR A 331 27.40 4.87 -3.00
N VAL A 332 26.35 4.05 -3.04
CA VAL A 332 26.04 3.07 -2.00
C VAL A 332 26.74 1.78 -2.36
N ASP A 333 27.57 1.26 -1.45
CA ASP A 333 28.34 0.03 -1.65
C ASP A 333 28.30 -0.80 -0.35
N LYS A 334 27.69 -1.99 -0.41
CA LYS A 334 27.36 -2.82 0.75
C LYS A 334 27.56 -4.30 0.46
N THR A 335 28.14 -5.01 1.42
CA THR A 335 28.17 -6.48 1.44
C THR A 335 27.37 -7.00 2.63
N TYR A 336 26.36 -7.80 2.32
CA TYR A 336 25.38 -8.37 3.24
C TYR A 336 25.63 -9.87 3.43
N THR A 337 25.37 -10.39 4.63
CA THR A 337 25.72 -11.74 5.07
C THR A 337 24.68 -12.31 6.05
N ALA A 338 24.72 -13.63 6.31
CA ALA A 338 23.84 -14.24 7.31
C ALA A 338 23.93 -13.57 8.70
N ASP A 339 25.09 -13.01 9.06
CA ASP A 339 25.32 -12.28 10.33
C ASP A 339 24.42 -11.06 10.51
N ASP A 340 24.11 -10.37 9.42
CA ASP A 340 23.24 -9.18 9.38
C ASP A 340 21.84 -9.48 8.80
N LEU A 341 21.48 -10.77 8.71
CA LEU A 341 20.27 -11.25 8.04
C LEU A 341 20.17 -10.73 6.60
N TRP A 342 21.30 -10.65 5.91
CA TRP A 342 21.48 -10.02 4.60
C TRP A 342 20.96 -8.58 4.51
N GLY A 343 21.01 -7.82 5.59
CA GLY A 343 20.47 -6.46 5.65
C GLY A 343 18.95 -6.38 5.81
N MET A 344 18.24 -7.48 6.08
CA MET A 344 16.79 -7.44 6.38
C MET A 344 16.46 -6.55 7.59
N ASN A 345 17.40 -6.38 8.52
CA ASN A 345 17.28 -5.51 9.69
C ASN A 345 17.82 -4.08 9.47
N ASP A 346 18.54 -3.81 8.37
CA ASP A 346 19.10 -2.48 8.09
C ASP A 346 17.99 -1.49 7.74
N PRO A 347 18.22 -0.16 7.81
CA PRO A 347 17.36 0.83 7.17
C PRO A 347 17.24 0.50 5.67
N ALA A 348 16.05 0.67 5.10
CA ALA A 348 15.84 0.55 3.66
C ALA A 348 16.39 1.76 2.90
N THR A 349 16.43 2.92 3.54
CA THR A 349 16.89 4.19 2.97
C THR A 349 18.40 4.31 3.06
N HIS A 350 19.06 4.44 1.92
CA HIS A 350 20.51 4.59 1.83
C HIS A 350 20.87 5.90 1.15
N TRP A 351 21.56 6.78 1.88
CA TRP A 351 22.12 8.02 1.37
C TRP A 351 23.63 7.89 1.15
N ALA A 352 24.13 8.42 0.04
CA ALA A 352 25.56 8.57 -0.23
C ALA A 352 25.78 9.87 -1.01
N GLY A 353 26.47 10.84 -0.42
CA GLY A 353 26.51 12.20 -0.97
C GLY A 353 25.11 12.77 -1.07
N ASP A 354 24.76 13.25 -2.26
CA ASP A 354 23.44 13.81 -2.57
C ASP A 354 22.51 12.78 -3.23
N PHE A 355 22.95 11.55 -3.45
CA PHE A 355 22.13 10.43 -3.95
C PHE A 355 21.41 9.67 -2.82
N MET A 356 20.12 9.41 -3.00
CA MET A 356 19.30 8.48 -2.20
C MET A 356 18.85 7.28 -3.04
N ILE A 357 18.91 6.09 -2.43
CA ILE A 357 18.17 4.92 -2.91
C ILE A 357 17.51 4.18 -1.76
N VAL A 358 16.27 3.74 -1.97
CA VAL A 358 15.52 2.90 -1.03
C VAL A 358 15.47 1.48 -1.59
N TYR A 359 16.09 0.52 -0.90
CA TYR A 359 16.05 -0.89 -1.27
C TYR A 359 16.01 -1.80 -0.04
N LYS A 360 15.65 -3.07 -0.24
CA LYS A 360 15.80 -4.10 0.80
C LYS A 360 16.06 -5.47 0.19
N VAL A 361 16.97 -6.24 0.80
CA VAL A 361 17.01 -7.68 0.60
C VAL A 361 15.87 -8.29 1.42
N ARG A 362 15.08 -9.19 0.82
CA ARG A 362 13.84 -9.74 1.42
C ARG A 362 13.85 -11.27 1.36
N ASP A 363 13.47 -11.93 2.45
CA ASP A 363 13.15 -13.37 2.47
C ASP A 363 11.68 -13.62 2.11
N VAL A 364 11.40 -13.94 0.85
CA VAL A 364 10.03 -14.07 0.33
C VAL A 364 9.41 -15.42 0.70
N THR A 365 8.43 -15.34 1.59
CA THR A 365 7.53 -16.44 1.92
C THR A 365 6.31 -16.43 0.98
N SER A 366 5.78 -17.62 0.66
CA SER A 366 4.52 -17.73 -0.07
C SER A 366 3.35 -17.33 0.83
N TYR A 367 2.45 -16.49 0.32
CA TYR A 367 1.21 -16.13 1.00
C TYR A 367 0.36 -17.36 1.34
N ASP A 368 0.07 -17.58 2.63
CA ASP A 368 -0.90 -18.56 3.10
C ASP A 368 -2.21 -17.87 3.55
N PRO A 369 -3.33 -18.02 2.80
CA PRO A 369 -4.61 -17.43 3.14
C PRO A 369 -5.24 -18.02 4.42
N HIS A 370 -4.87 -19.23 4.84
CA HIS A 370 -5.41 -19.86 6.05
C HIS A 370 -4.82 -19.28 7.34
N GLN A 371 -3.73 -18.51 7.24
CA GLN A 371 -3.06 -17.84 8.36
C GLN A 371 -2.98 -16.32 8.14
N PHE A 372 -3.97 -15.74 7.43
CA PHE A 372 -3.97 -14.33 7.03
C PHE A 372 -3.58 -13.35 8.14
N ARG A 373 -4.24 -13.36 9.31
CA ARG A 373 -3.91 -12.39 10.38
C ARG A 373 -2.54 -12.65 11.04
N LYS A 374 -2.02 -13.87 10.98
CA LYS A 374 -0.67 -14.23 11.45
C LYS A 374 0.43 -13.76 10.51
N ASN A 375 0.19 -13.82 9.21
CA ASN A 375 1.18 -13.51 8.18
C ASN A 375 1.09 -12.05 7.72
N LEU A 376 -0.11 -11.54 7.53
CA LEU A 376 -0.40 -10.29 6.83
C LEU A 376 -1.04 -9.21 7.69
N TRP A 377 -1.02 -9.36 9.01
CA TRP A 377 -1.50 -8.32 9.93
C TRP A 377 -0.47 -7.83 10.94
N TRP A 378 -0.76 -6.65 11.44
CA TRP A 378 0.10 -5.83 12.28
C TRP A 378 0.10 -6.32 13.73
N ASN A 379 1.26 -6.22 14.40
CA ASN A 379 1.40 -6.57 15.83
C ASN A 379 1.08 -5.42 16.79
N TYR A 380 0.59 -4.31 16.25
CA TYR A 380 0.42 -3.01 16.88
C TYR A 380 -0.90 -2.34 16.49
N ASP A 381 -1.37 -1.45 17.35
CA ASP A 381 -2.63 -0.73 17.14
C ASP A 381 -2.43 0.42 16.13
N ASN A 382 -3.54 0.82 15.50
CA ASN A 382 -3.68 2.04 14.74
C ASN A 382 -3.11 3.25 15.49
N PHE A 383 -2.29 4.05 14.80
CA PHE A 383 -1.63 5.23 15.34
C PHE A 383 -1.98 6.47 14.51
N SER A 384 -2.04 7.64 15.13
CA SER A 384 -2.21 8.92 14.43
C SER A 384 -0.86 9.54 14.07
N THR A 385 -0.84 10.38 13.04
CA THR A 385 0.28 11.28 12.76
C THR A 385 -0.29 12.68 12.57
N ALA A 386 -0.07 13.56 13.56
CA ALA A 386 -0.71 14.86 13.65
C ALA A 386 -0.35 15.83 12.49
N THR A 387 0.76 15.58 11.81
CA THR A 387 1.23 16.39 10.67
C THR A 387 2.10 15.50 9.78
N LEU A 388 1.68 15.30 8.52
CA LEU A 388 2.54 14.71 7.49
C LEU A 388 3.49 15.78 6.94
N SER A 389 4.71 15.39 6.58
CA SER A 389 5.75 16.30 6.09
C SER A 389 5.67 16.59 4.58
N LYS A 390 6.39 17.60 4.11
CA LYS A 390 6.55 17.87 2.67
C LYS A 390 7.27 16.76 1.91
N SER A 391 8.30 16.16 2.52
CA SER A 391 8.96 14.97 1.97
C SER A 391 7.98 13.81 1.78
N GLN A 392 7.09 13.57 2.76
CA GLN A 392 6.00 12.59 2.63
C GLN A 392 5.01 12.97 1.52
N TYR A 393 4.69 14.26 1.37
CA TYR A 393 3.82 14.77 0.32
C TYR A 393 4.38 14.51 -1.09
N ALA A 394 5.66 14.82 -1.34
CA ALA A 394 6.37 14.46 -2.56
C ALA A 394 6.42 12.94 -2.77
N GLN A 395 6.78 12.18 -1.73
CA GLN A 395 6.78 10.71 -1.77
C GLN A 395 5.39 10.10 -2.00
N THR A 396 4.29 10.80 -1.69
CA THR A 396 2.92 10.36 -2.04
C THR A 396 2.55 10.67 -3.49
N PHE A 397 3.01 11.79 -4.06
CA PHE A 397 2.50 12.31 -5.33
C PHE A 397 3.57 12.40 -6.42
N ARG A 398 3.35 11.71 -7.54
CA ARG A 398 4.30 11.64 -8.66
C ARG A 398 4.51 12.95 -9.44
N ASP A 399 3.78 14.00 -9.08
CA ASP A 399 3.74 15.35 -9.65
C ASP A 399 4.02 16.42 -8.58
N VAL A 400 4.78 16.05 -7.55
CA VAL A 400 5.28 16.92 -6.47
C VAL A 400 6.73 16.51 -6.15
N ASP A 401 7.68 17.43 -6.32
CA ASP A 401 9.06 17.26 -5.85
C ASP A 401 9.25 17.88 -4.44
N GLU A 402 10.22 17.40 -3.64
CA GLU A 402 10.36 17.83 -2.24
C GLU A 402 10.69 19.34 -2.09
N ASP A 403 11.50 19.88 -3.00
CA ASP A 403 11.97 21.27 -3.02
C ASP A 403 11.13 22.20 -3.92
N GLU A 404 9.90 21.80 -4.31
CA GLU A 404 9.01 22.59 -5.18
C GLU A 404 8.84 24.06 -4.71
N SER A 405 9.21 24.99 -5.59
CA SER A 405 9.00 26.42 -5.35
C SER A 405 7.52 26.77 -5.37
N VAL A 406 7.04 27.34 -4.26
CA VAL A 406 5.68 27.88 -4.07
C VAL A 406 5.30 28.93 -5.13
N ILE A 407 6.30 29.57 -5.76
CA ILE A 407 6.10 30.53 -6.85
C ILE A 407 5.58 29.84 -8.11
N TRP A 408 6.10 28.66 -8.41
CA TRP A 408 5.81 27.89 -9.62
C TRP A 408 4.66 26.89 -9.41
N HIS A 409 4.55 26.29 -8.21
CA HIS A 409 3.55 25.26 -7.87
C HIS A 409 2.61 25.68 -6.71
N PRO A 410 1.86 26.80 -6.83
CA PRO A 410 1.03 27.34 -5.74
C PRO A 410 -0.16 26.45 -5.36
N PHE A 411 -0.64 25.58 -6.28
CA PHE A 411 -1.68 24.59 -5.94
C PHE A 411 -1.13 23.51 -5.01
N ASN A 412 0.02 22.90 -5.32
CA ASN A 412 0.64 21.85 -4.52
C ASN A 412 0.91 22.35 -3.10
N ALA A 413 1.47 23.57 -2.97
CA ALA A 413 1.68 24.22 -1.67
C ALA A 413 0.38 24.44 -0.86
N ALA A 414 -0.71 24.87 -1.50
CA ALA A 414 -2.01 25.05 -0.84
C ALA A 414 -2.68 23.71 -0.50
N TYR A 415 -2.56 22.71 -1.38
CA TYR A 415 -3.12 21.38 -1.20
C TYR A 415 -2.46 20.62 -0.06
N TYR A 416 -1.13 20.76 0.07
CA TYR A 416 -0.38 20.30 1.23
C TYR A 416 -0.97 20.86 2.53
N GLU A 417 -0.98 22.19 2.69
CA GLU A 417 -1.40 22.85 3.93
C GLU A 417 -2.90 22.65 4.28
N LEU A 418 -3.78 22.56 3.28
CA LEU A 418 -5.24 22.49 3.50
C LEU A 418 -5.81 21.07 3.58
N VAL A 419 -5.15 20.07 2.99
CA VAL A 419 -5.70 18.71 2.85
C VAL A 419 -4.70 17.65 3.33
N TYR A 420 -3.54 17.55 2.70
CA TYR A 420 -2.63 16.42 2.93
C TYR A 420 -2.03 16.43 4.34
N LYS A 421 -1.56 17.59 4.81
CA LYS A 421 -0.84 17.76 6.07
C LYS A 421 -1.57 17.18 7.28
N GLY A 422 -2.89 17.31 7.33
CA GLY A 422 -3.73 16.82 8.42
C GLY A 422 -4.34 15.43 8.24
N VAL A 423 -4.18 14.79 7.07
CA VAL A 423 -5.00 13.61 6.70
C VAL A 423 -4.82 12.42 7.66
N ALA A 424 -3.62 12.23 8.20
CA ALA A 424 -3.30 11.17 9.17
C ALA A 424 -3.60 11.51 10.65
N ALA A 425 -4.12 12.71 10.95
CA ALA A 425 -4.32 13.15 12.33
C ALA A 425 -5.39 12.33 13.07
N GLY A 426 -6.38 11.79 12.36
CA GLY A 426 -7.42 10.90 12.89
C GLY A 426 -7.00 9.43 13.07
N GLY A 427 -5.82 9.03 12.56
CA GLY A 427 -5.35 7.64 12.59
C GLY A 427 -5.01 7.09 11.20
N ASN A 428 -4.00 6.23 11.12
CA ASN A 428 -3.44 5.70 9.87
C ASN A 428 -4.10 4.42 9.33
N CYS A 429 -5.30 4.06 9.80
CA CYS A 429 -6.02 2.83 9.46
C CYS A 429 -6.03 2.50 7.95
N PHE A 430 -6.26 3.49 7.09
CA PHE A 430 -6.22 3.31 5.62
C PHE A 430 -4.82 2.95 5.11
N GLY A 431 -3.77 3.61 5.60
CA GLY A 431 -2.38 3.36 5.18
C GLY A 431 -1.91 1.97 5.62
N MET A 432 -2.27 1.57 6.84
CA MET A 432 -2.04 0.21 7.36
C MET A 432 -2.71 -0.87 6.50
N CYS A 433 -3.92 -0.60 5.99
CA CYS A 433 -4.59 -1.50 5.05
C CYS A 433 -3.86 -1.56 3.69
N VAL A 434 -3.55 -0.42 3.07
CA VAL A 434 -2.86 -0.35 1.76
C VAL A 434 -1.48 -1.02 1.84
N GLU A 435 -0.65 -0.67 2.82
CA GLU A 435 0.69 -1.22 2.99
C GLU A 435 0.67 -2.74 3.15
N SER A 436 -0.30 -3.28 3.91
CA SER A 436 -0.44 -4.72 4.09
C SER A 436 -0.88 -5.45 2.80
N ILE A 437 -1.54 -4.77 1.85
CA ILE A 437 -1.80 -5.30 0.51
C ILE A 437 -0.54 -5.21 -0.36
N TYR A 438 0.20 -4.10 -0.30
CA TYR A 438 1.49 -3.95 -0.98
C TYR A 438 2.48 -5.06 -0.59
N ALA A 439 2.55 -5.44 0.69
CA ALA A 439 3.32 -6.59 1.15
C ALA A 439 2.83 -7.92 0.55
N GLN A 440 1.52 -8.16 0.50
CA GLN A 440 0.91 -9.37 -0.10
C GLN A 440 1.23 -9.51 -1.60
N VAL A 441 1.20 -8.41 -2.35
CA VAL A 441 1.59 -8.39 -3.78
C VAL A 441 3.09 -8.24 -4.01
N CYS A 442 3.90 -8.37 -2.95
CA CYS A 442 5.36 -8.24 -2.97
C CYS A 442 5.90 -6.88 -3.47
N ARG A 443 5.10 -5.81 -3.43
CA ARG A 443 5.44 -4.42 -3.84
C ARG A 443 5.87 -3.50 -2.68
N SER A 444 6.19 -4.03 -1.49
CA SER A 444 6.71 -3.22 -0.37
C SER A 444 8.15 -3.58 -0.02
N ILE A 445 8.92 -2.65 0.54
CA ILE A 445 10.20 -2.97 1.21
C ILE A 445 10.03 -3.98 2.36
N TYR A 446 8.81 -4.14 2.87
CA TYR A 446 8.40 -5.14 3.84
C TYR A 446 7.63 -6.29 3.18
N ASN A 447 7.70 -7.47 3.80
CA ASN A 447 7.14 -8.69 3.25
C ASN A 447 6.67 -9.66 4.36
N GLU A 448 5.93 -10.68 3.98
CA GLU A 448 5.35 -11.63 4.93
C GLU A 448 6.40 -12.42 5.73
N PRO A 449 6.17 -12.67 7.04
CA PRO A 449 5.03 -12.20 7.84
C PRO A 449 5.24 -10.76 8.36
N ILE A 450 4.39 -9.79 7.99
CA ILE A 450 4.62 -8.36 8.29
C ILE A 450 4.54 -8.02 9.78
N GLY A 451 3.82 -8.82 10.57
CA GLY A 451 3.79 -8.72 12.03
C GLY A 451 5.13 -8.98 12.73
N ARG A 452 6.20 -9.33 11.99
CA ARG A 452 7.58 -9.40 12.51
C ARG A 452 8.28 -8.05 12.64
N PHE A 453 7.78 -7.02 11.97
CA PHE A 453 8.35 -5.67 12.00
C PHE A 453 7.66 -4.85 13.11
N PRO A 454 8.37 -4.45 14.18
CA PRO A 454 7.80 -3.68 15.27
C PRO A 454 7.74 -2.19 14.94
N PRO A 455 6.68 -1.48 15.35
CA PRO A 455 6.74 -0.05 15.61
C PRO A 455 6.91 0.20 17.10
N THR A 456 7.81 1.09 17.44
CA THR A 456 8.03 1.52 18.82
C THR A 456 6.99 2.54 19.24
N ASN A 457 6.27 2.25 20.32
CA ASN A 457 5.21 3.10 20.86
C ASN A 457 5.67 4.52 21.21
N GLY A 458 4.97 5.52 20.68
CA GLY A 458 4.40 6.62 21.47
C GLY A 458 5.32 7.68 22.09
N THR A 459 6.64 7.64 21.87
CA THR A 459 7.55 8.75 22.18
C THR A 459 8.53 8.95 21.02
N GLU A 460 8.99 10.20 20.82
CA GLU A 460 9.74 10.65 19.64
C GLU A 460 11.00 9.82 19.34
N PRO A 461 11.41 9.75 18.04
CA PRO A 461 12.16 8.61 17.53
C PRO A 461 13.66 8.63 17.81
N GLN A 462 14.23 7.44 17.94
CA GLN A 462 15.66 7.19 17.69
C GLN A 462 15.88 6.83 16.20
N PRO A 463 16.96 7.27 15.54
CA PRO A 463 17.15 7.07 14.10
C PRO A 463 17.47 5.62 13.74
N GLY A 464 17.04 5.18 12.55
CA GLY A 464 17.45 3.90 11.97
C GLY A 464 16.33 3.19 11.24
N THR A 465 15.63 2.28 11.91
CA THR A 465 14.90 1.18 11.27
C THR A 465 13.39 1.17 11.52
N HIS A 466 12.89 1.99 12.45
CA HIS A 466 11.49 1.95 12.91
C HIS A 466 10.63 3.09 12.35
N ASN A 467 11.24 4.20 11.91
CA ASN A 467 10.52 5.32 11.28
C ASN A 467 10.04 4.99 9.86
N GLU A 468 10.74 4.10 9.15
CA GLU A 468 10.47 3.82 7.73
C GLU A 468 9.12 3.12 7.51
N MET A 469 8.72 2.20 8.38
CA MET A 469 7.42 1.53 8.30
C MET A 469 6.28 2.53 8.51
N ILE A 470 6.44 3.42 9.51
CA ILE A 470 5.50 4.51 9.77
C ILE A 470 5.45 5.47 8.58
N ASN A 471 6.61 5.76 7.96
CA ASN A 471 6.69 6.60 6.77
C ASN A 471 5.93 5.99 5.58
N GLU A 472 6.14 4.71 5.28
CA GLU A 472 5.44 4.01 4.21
C GLU A 472 3.93 3.94 4.44
N ILE A 473 3.51 3.70 5.69
CA ILE A 473 2.10 3.75 6.08
C ILE A 473 1.52 5.15 5.89
N ASN A 474 2.23 6.21 6.30
CA ASN A 474 1.80 7.60 6.14
C ASN A 474 1.68 8.01 4.65
N ILE A 475 2.68 7.65 3.83
CA ILE A 475 2.68 7.92 2.38
C ILE A 475 1.46 7.28 1.72
N LYS A 476 1.19 6.01 2.04
CA LYS A 476 0.05 5.25 1.53
C LYS A 476 -1.27 5.69 2.17
N HIS A 477 -1.25 6.25 3.38
CA HIS A 477 -2.40 6.92 3.98
C HIS A 477 -2.81 8.16 3.15
N GLY A 478 -1.84 8.88 2.58
CA GLY A 478 -2.07 9.97 1.63
C GLY A 478 -2.78 9.57 0.32
N TYR A 479 -2.82 8.29 -0.06
CA TYR A 479 -3.43 7.89 -1.34
C TYR A 479 -4.95 8.13 -1.37
N GLN A 480 -5.61 8.18 -0.21
CA GLN A 480 -7.04 8.51 -0.10
C GLN A 480 -7.37 9.98 -0.48
N VAL A 481 -6.35 10.83 -0.66
CA VAL A 481 -6.49 12.20 -1.16
C VAL A 481 -5.80 12.38 -2.52
N GLY A 482 -5.53 11.29 -3.24
CA GLY A 482 -5.01 11.33 -4.61
C GLY A 482 -6.07 11.31 -5.69
N ALA A 483 -5.71 11.81 -6.87
CA ALA A 483 -6.61 11.92 -8.03
C ALA A 483 -7.34 10.60 -8.36
N SER A 484 -6.61 9.48 -8.42
CA SER A 484 -7.14 8.16 -8.76
C SER A 484 -8.25 7.71 -7.79
N PHE A 485 -8.07 7.95 -6.49
CA PHE A 485 -9.08 7.63 -5.49
C PHE A 485 -10.27 8.59 -5.56
N ILE A 486 -10.02 9.90 -5.71
CA ILE A 486 -11.07 10.92 -5.75
C ILE A 486 -12.00 10.71 -6.95
N ASP A 487 -11.45 10.47 -8.15
CA ASP A 487 -12.23 10.20 -9.36
C ASP A 487 -13.08 8.92 -9.20
N TRP A 488 -12.45 7.82 -8.77
CA TRP A 488 -13.15 6.56 -8.48
C TRP A 488 -14.26 6.73 -7.44
N PHE A 489 -13.98 7.43 -6.33
CA PHE A 489 -14.93 7.66 -5.26
C PHE A 489 -16.12 8.51 -5.72
N LEU A 490 -15.88 9.58 -6.49
CA LEU A 490 -16.94 10.41 -7.06
C LEU A 490 -17.85 9.59 -8.00
N GLY A 491 -17.27 8.78 -8.90
CA GLY A 491 -18.04 7.89 -9.76
C GLY A 491 -18.86 6.87 -8.96
N HIS A 492 -18.25 6.24 -7.96
CA HIS A 492 -18.91 5.25 -7.10
C HIS A 492 -20.03 5.88 -6.25
N PHE A 493 -19.81 7.09 -5.73
CA PHE A 493 -20.80 7.88 -5.00
C PHE A 493 -22.00 8.28 -5.86
N ILE A 494 -21.76 8.81 -7.07
CA ILE A 494 -22.82 9.18 -8.02
C ILE A 494 -23.66 7.95 -8.42
N SER A 495 -23.04 6.78 -8.55
CA SER A 495 -23.75 5.52 -8.82
C SER A 495 -24.53 4.94 -7.62
N GLY A 496 -24.50 5.59 -6.45
CA GLY A 496 -25.09 5.11 -5.21
C GLY A 496 -24.35 3.95 -4.52
N GLY A 497 -23.23 3.47 -5.08
CA GLY A 497 -22.48 2.32 -4.56
C GLY A 497 -21.95 2.50 -3.14
N THR A 498 -21.68 3.75 -2.74
CA THR A 498 -21.23 4.10 -1.38
C THR A 498 -22.26 3.86 -0.26
N HIS A 499 -23.51 3.53 -0.61
CA HIS A 499 -24.63 3.31 0.31
C HIS A 499 -25.35 1.98 0.06
N ASP A 500 -24.68 0.99 -0.54
CA ASP A 500 -25.26 -0.32 -0.84
C ASP A 500 -24.39 -1.46 -0.22
N PRO A 501 -24.64 -1.84 1.05
CA PRO A 501 -23.89 -2.89 1.72
C PRO A 501 -23.90 -4.26 1.04
N VAL A 502 -25.02 -4.65 0.42
CA VAL A 502 -25.14 -5.90 -0.35
C VAL A 502 -24.28 -5.86 -1.60
N ARG A 503 -24.23 -4.72 -2.29
CA ARG A 503 -23.29 -4.49 -3.39
C ARG A 503 -21.85 -4.50 -2.90
N CYS A 504 -21.51 -3.80 -1.83
CA CYS A 504 -20.16 -3.80 -1.25
C CYS A 504 -19.68 -5.20 -0.85
N PHE A 505 -20.55 -6.05 -0.29
CA PHE A 505 -20.22 -7.44 0.03
C PHE A 505 -19.82 -8.23 -1.23
N ARG A 506 -20.64 -8.13 -2.29
CA ARG A 506 -20.40 -8.83 -3.57
C ARG A 506 -19.16 -8.29 -4.29
N GLU A 507 -19.06 -6.97 -4.44
CA GLU A 507 -17.92 -6.33 -5.10
C GLU A 507 -16.61 -6.65 -4.39
N SER A 508 -16.53 -6.54 -3.06
CA SER A 508 -15.29 -6.88 -2.32
C SER A 508 -14.89 -8.34 -2.46
N ARG A 509 -15.84 -9.28 -2.38
CA ARG A 509 -15.57 -10.71 -2.60
C ARG A 509 -15.04 -10.98 -4.01
N ASP A 510 -15.71 -10.43 -5.02
CA ASP A 510 -15.39 -10.67 -6.42
C ASP A 510 -14.08 -9.97 -6.84
N GLN A 511 -13.74 -8.84 -6.20
CA GLN A 511 -12.44 -8.16 -6.29
C GLN A 511 -11.33 -9.03 -5.70
N PHE A 512 -11.50 -9.54 -4.48
CA PHE A 512 -10.52 -10.42 -3.81
C PHE A 512 -10.27 -11.71 -4.60
N ALA A 513 -11.33 -12.35 -5.12
CA ALA A 513 -11.25 -13.57 -5.93
C ALA A 513 -10.44 -13.38 -7.24
N ARG A 514 -10.28 -12.14 -7.71
CA ARG A 514 -9.48 -11.78 -8.90
C ARG A 514 -8.08 -11.27 -8.56
N GLY A 515 -7.66 -11.33 -7.29
CA GLY A 515 -6.39 -10.77 -6.81
C GLY A 515 -6.36 -9.23 -6.73
N ASN A 516 -7.51 -8.56 -6.87
CA ASN A 516 -7.66 -7.11 -6.77
C ASN A 516 -8.04 -6.73 -5.33
N TYR A 517 -7.18 -7.07 -4.36
CA TYR A 517 -7.49 -7.10 -2.92
C TYR A 517 -8.10 -5.80 -2.39
N PRO A 518 -9.35 -5.80 -1.88
CA PRO A 518 -10.02 -4.56 -1.52
C PRO A 518 -9.70 -4.10 -0.09
N ILE A 519 -9.98 -2.82 0.15
CA ILE A 519 -10.13 -2.21 1.48
C ILE A 519 -11.61 -1.87 1.64
N ILE A 520 -12.19 -2.15 2.81
CA ILE A 520 -13.54 -1.68 3.14
C ILE A 520 -13.41 -0.39 3.95
N SER A 521 -14.03 0.67 3.48
CA SER A 521 -14.18 1.93 4.20
C SER A 521 -15.56 2.01 4.84
N LEU A 522 -15.61 2.41 6.10
CA LEU A 522 -16.78 2.53 6.94
C LEU A 522 -16.86 3.96 7.52
N THR A 523 -18.06 4.51 7.67
CA THR A 523 -18.29 5.72 8.47
C THR A 523 -19.39 5.48 9.49
N SER A 524 -19.33 6.10 10.67
CA SER A 524 -20.38 5.93 11.71
C SER A 524 -21.63 6.78 11.46
N ASP A 525 -21.53 7.81 10.62
CA ASP A 525 -22.63 8.62 10.13
C ASP A 525 -22.38 9.11 8.68
N TYR A 526 -23.27 9.96 8.18
CA TYR A 526 -23.23 10.52 6.83
C TYR A 526 -22.41 11.83 6.74
N TRP A 527 -22.46 12.71 7.74
CA TRP A 527 -21.84 14.04 7.77
C TRP A 527 -20.74 14.13 8.83
N GLY A 528 -19.49 13.90 8.43
CA GLY A 528 -18.32 14.22 9.28
C GLY A 528 -17.98 13.22 10.37
N ALA A 529 -18.65 12.06 10.43
CA ALA A 529 -18.20 10.92 11.24
C ALA A 529 -16.72 10.57 11.03
N GLY A 530 -16.13 10.01 12.10
CA GLY A 530 -14.88 9.27 12.01
C GLY A 530 -15.00 8.14 10.98
N GLY A 531 -14.19 8.23 9.92
CA GLY A 531 -14.02 7.16 8.96
C GLY A 531 -13.07 6.10 9.50
N HIS A 532 -13.31 4.84 9.13
CA HIS A 532 -12.43 3.72 9.46
C HIS A 532 -12.22 2.81 8.27
N ALA A 533 -11.01 2.32 8.10
CA ALA A 533 -10.62 1.43 7.01
C ALA A 533 -10.17 0.08 7.56
N VAL A 534 -10.70 -1.00 7.00
CA VAL A 534 -10.43 -2.38 7.42
C VAL A 534 -10.16 -3.28 6.22
N ARG A 535 -9.36 -4.33 6.42
CA ARG A 535 -8.95 -5.22 5.34
C ARG A 535 -9.72 -6.54 5.39
N PRO A 536 -10.67 -6.81 4.48
CA PRO A 536 -11.37 -8.08 4.42
C PRO A 536 -10.47 -9.20 3.87
N TYR A 537 -10.71 -10.43 4.33
CA TYR A 537 -9.96 -11.61 3.88
C TYR A 537 -10.79 -12.89 3.76
N ALA A 538 -12.04 -12.92 4.24
CA ALA A 538 -12.98 -14.00 3.95
C ALA A 538 -14.44 -13.50 3.97
N TRP A 539 -15.30 -14.16 3.19
CA TRP A 539 -16.72 -13.85 3.04
C TRP A 539 -17.54 -15.13 3.23
N ASP A 540 -18.66 -15.02 3.94
CA ASP A 540 -19.60 -16.12 4.19
C ASP A 540 -21.04 -15.62 3.97
N ASP A 541 -21.67 -16.10 2.90
CA ASP A 541 -23.08 -15.89 2.55
C ASP A 541 -23.94 -17.15 2.73
N SER A 542 -23.40 -18.21 3.37
CA SER A 542 -24.09 -19.49 3.59
C SER A 542 -25.25 -19.40 4.60
N THR A 543 -25.19 -18.41 5.49
CA THR A 543 -26.22 -18.12 6.52
C THR A 543 -26.48 -16.62 6.61
N LYS A 544 -27.66 -16.23 7.10
CA LYS A 544 -28.00 -14.81 7.35
C LYS A 544 -27.82 -14.48 8.85
N PRO A 545 -27.31 -13.29 9.22
CA PRO A 545 -26.71 -12.28 8.33
C PRO A 545 -25.41 -12.80 7.69
N TRP A 546 -25.12 -12.33 6.47
CA TRP A 546 -23.85 -12.60 5.80
C TRP A 546 -22.70 -11.97 6.59
N LYS A 547 -21.49 -12.52 6.47
CA LYS A 547 -20.33 -12.12 7.27
C LYS A 547 -19.11 -11.84 6.39
N ILE A 548 -18.40 -10.77 6.72
CA ILE A 548 -17.06 -10.51 6.18
C ILE A 548 -16.08 -10.57 7.34
N LYS A 549 -15.10 -11.48 7.27
CA LYS A 549 -13.96 -11.46 8.19
C LYS A 549 -12.99 -10.39 7.74
N ILE A 550 -12.63 -9.53 8.68
CA ILE A 550 -11.73 -8.40 8.48
C ILE A 550 -10.56 -8.46 9.44
N ALA A 551 -9.45 -7.84 9.05
CA ALA A 551 -8.43 -7.43 9.96
C ALA A 551 -8.60 -5.93 10.24
N ASP A 552 -8.90 -5.60 11.50
CA ASP A 552 -9.09 -4.22 11.99
C ASP A 552 -7.74 -3.65 12.47
N PRO A 553 -7.34 -2.45 12.03
CA PRO A 553 -6.11 -1.79 12.50
C PRO A 553 -6.09 -1.56 14.02
N ASN A 554 -7.26 -1.49 14.67
CA ASN A 554 -7.37 -1.39 16.12
C ASN A 554 -7.34 -2.76 16.85
N ARG A 555 -7.14 -3.88 16.14
CA ARG A 555 -7.12 -5.25 16.69
C ARG A 555 -5.92 -6.06 16.16
N PRO A 556 -4.70 -5.76 16.63
CA PRO A 556 -3.48 -6.42 16.17
C PRO A 556 -3.38 -7.91 16.49
N TYR A 557 -2.55 -8.61 15.73
CA TYR A 557 -2.17 -10.01 15.93
C TYR A 557 -0.69 -10.09 16.38
N PRO A 558 -0.32 -10.84 17.43
CA PRO A 558 -1.10 -11.88 18.10
C PRO A 558 -1.94 -11.40 19.30
N ARG A 559 -2.03 -10.09 19.59
CA ARG A 559 -2.75 -9.57 20.78
C ARG A 559 -4.24 -9.97 20.80
N VAL A 560 -4.89 -9.98 19.63
CA VAL A 560 -6.26 -10.46 19.43
C VAL A 560 -6.23 -11.63 18.43
N PRO A 561 -5.89 -12.86 18.88
CA PRO A 561 -5.56 -13.97 17.97
C PRO A 561 -6.80 -14.71 17.44
N ASN A 562 -8.00 -14.42 17.94
CA ASN A 562 -9.23 -15.08 17.52
C ASN A 562 -9.82 -14.45 16.26
N ASP A 563 -9.76 -15.19 15.15
CA ASP A 563 -10.34 -14.83 13.85
C ASP A 563 -11.87 -14.99 13.78
N ASN A 564 -12.51 -15.40 14.88
CA ASN A 564 -13.96 -15.39 15.06
C ASN A 564 -14.40 -14.37 16.14
N ASP A 565 -13.52 -13.44 16.54
CA ASP A 565 -13.90 -12.31 17.40
C ASP A 565 -14.96 -11.45 16.71
N PRO A 566 -16.10 -11.12 17.36
CA PRO A 566 -17.16 -10.29 16.76
C PRO A 566 -16.69 -8.94 16.21
N GLY A 567 -15.65 -8.32 16.79
CA GLY A 567 -15.09 -7.07 16.28
C GLY A 567 -14.05 -7.24 15.17
N ASN A 568 -13.85 -8.46 14.65
CA ASN A 568 -13.18 -8.73 13.38
C ASN A 568 -14.20 -9.20 12.31
N ILE A 569 -15.50 -8.98 12.52
CA ILE A 569 -16.58 -9.42 11.62
C ILE A 569 -17.51 -8.25 11.31
N ILE A 570 -17.65 -7.91 10.03
CA ILE A 570 -18.77 -7.07 9.54
C ILE A 570 -19.94 -8.00 9.22
N THR A 571 -21.13 -7.68 9.71
CA THR A 571 -22.37 -8.39 9.39
C THR A 571 -23.24 -7.61 8.41
N ILE A 572 -23.79 -8.28 7.41
CA ILE A 572 -24.70 -7.71 6.40
C ILE A 572 -26.06 -8.42 6.50
N ASP A 573 -27.13 -7.66 6.66
CA ASP A 573 -28.50 -8.13 6.46
C ASP A 573 -28.89 -7.90 4.98
N PRO A 574 -28.93 -8.95 4.15
CA PRO A 574 -29.19 -8.80 2.73
C PRO A 574 -30.66 -8.53 2.40
N ASP A 575 -31.58 -8.73 3.35
CA ASP A 575 -33.02 -8.47 3.14
C ASP A 575 -33.37 -7.01 3.41
N LYS A 576 -32.64 -6.36 4.32
CA LYS A 576 -32.78 -4.91 4.62
C LYS A 576 -31.78 -4.02 3.88
N ASN A 577 -30.76 -4.61 3.27
CA ASN A 577 -29.57 -3.93 2.74
C ASN A 577 -28.89 -3.02 3.78
N THR A 578 -28.57 -3.59 4.95
CA THR A 578 -27.92 -2.89 6.06
C THR A 578 -26.66 -3.63 6.51
N PHE A 579 -25.65 -2.89 6.98
CA PHE A 579 -24.47 -3.43 7.66
C PHE A 579 -24.42 -3.01 9.12
N HIS A 580 -23.70 -3.81 9.91
CA HIS A 580 -23.32 -3.52 11.29
C HIS A 580 -21.90 -4.02 11.55
N PHE A 581 -21.08 -3.21 12.22
CA PHE A 581 -19.73 -3.54 12.65
C PHE A 581 -19.40 -2.92 14.03
N ASN A 582 -18.94 -3.76 14.96
CA ASN A 582 -18.51 -3.34 16.30
C ASN A 582 -17.00 -3.03 16.31
N GLY A 583 -16.65 -1.78 16.05
CA GLY A 583 -15.29 -1.30 16.12
C GLY A 583 -14.70 -1.32 17.54
N ALA A 584 -13.38 -1.17 17.63
CA ALA A 584 -12.70 -1.00 18.90
C ALA A 584 -13.18 0.28 19.65
N GLY A 585 -13.01 0.31 20.97
CA GLY A 585 -13.38 1.46 21.81
C GLY A 585 -14.89 1.69 21.99
N GLY A 586 -15.75 0.81 21.44
CA GLY A 586 -17.21 0.96 21.52
C GLY A 586 -17.83 1.77 20.38
N THR A 587 -17.05 2.15 19.36
CA THR A 587 -17.57 2.80 18.14
C THR A 587 -18.29 1.78 17.26
N ALA A 588 -19.60 1.92 17.14
CA ALA A 588 -20.41 1.14 16.21
C ALA A 588 -20.47 1.82 14.83
N TYR A 589 -20.40 1.02 13.77
CA TYR A 589 -20.56 1.46 12.38
C TYR A 589 -21.79 0.75 11.80
N ASP A 590 -22.85 1.51 11.58
CA ASP A 590 -24.17 1.02 11.24
C ASP A 590 -24.76 1.85 10.10
N GLY A 591 -25.34 1.19 9.09
CA GLY A 591 -25.99 1.90 7.99
C GLY A 591 -26.60 0.97 6.96
N GLY A 592 -27.16 1.56 5.90
CA GLY A 592 -27.81 0.86 4.80
C GLY A 592 -28.13 1.80 3.66
N ALA A 593 -29.09 1.40 2.81
CA ALA A 593 -29.55 2.17 1.66
C ALA A 593 -29.90 3.63 2.05
N TRP A 594 -28.97 4.55 1.79
CA TRP A 594 -29.02 5.99 2.10
C TRP A 594 -29.38 6.34 3.56
N THR A 595 -29.04 5.46 4.52
CA THR A 595 -29.36 5.64 5.94
C THR A 595 -28.17 5.25 6.82
N GLY A 596 -27.98 5.98 7.93
CA GLY A 596 -26.82 5.77 8.83
C GLY A 596 -25.48 6.11 8.17
N GLY A 597 -24.47 5.32 8.52
CA GLY A 597 -23.13 5.36 7.98
C GLY A 597 -22.99 4.73 6.58
N ARG A 598 -21.79 4.88 6.00
CA ARG A 598 -21.46 4.34 4.67
C ARG A 598 -20.60 3.09 4.77
N MET A 599 -20.70 2.23 3.76
CA MET A 599 -19.84 1.07 3.59
C MET A 599 -19.55 0.87 2.10
N PHE A 600 -18.28 0.88 1.71
CA PHE A 600 -17.85 0.67 0.33
C PHE A 600 -16.48 0.00 0.21
N SER A 601 -16.31 -0.75 -0.88
CA SER A 601 -15.10 -1.51 -1.19
C SER A 601 -14.22 -0.78 -2.20
N ILE A 602 -13.03 -0.39 -1.77
CA ILE A 602 -12.01 0.30 -2.57
C ILE A 602 -11.06 -0.77 -3.12
N PRO A 603 -11.03 -1.03 -4.43
CA PRO A 603 -10.21 -2.09 -5.01
C PRO A 603 -8.73 -1.68 -5.13
N PHE A 604 -7.81 -2.65 -5.05
CA PHE A 604 -6.37 -2.39 -5.09
C PHE A 604 -5.92 -1.64 -6.35
N ASN A 605 -6.53 -1.88 -7.51
CA ASN A 605 -6.17 -1.23 -8.76
C ASN A 605 -6.41 0.29 -8.81
N VAL A 606 -7.12 0.86 -7.83
CA VAL A 606 -7.25 2.32 -7.63
C VAL A 606 -6.07 2.88 -6.82
N LEU A 607 -5.36 2.01 -6.08
CA LEU A 607 -4.37 2.34 -5.05
C LEU A 607 -2.99 1.69 -5.31
N CYS A 608 -2.78 1.00 -6.44
CA CYS A 608 -1.62 0.15 -6.69
C CYS A 608 -0.39 0.87 -7.28
N GLU A 609 -0.52 2.18 -7.52
CA GLU A 609 0.49 3.08 -8.08
C GLU A 609 0.49 4.40 -7.31
N GLN A 610 1.62 5.12 -7.34
CA GLN A 610 1.74 6.46 -6.78
C GLN A 610 0.76 7.40 -7.50
N PRO A 611 -0.23 8.00 -6.79
CA PRO A 611 -1.19 8.91 -7.41
C PRO A 611 -0.52 10.20 -7.86
N ARG A 612 -1.28 11.01 -8.61
CA ARG A 612 -0.99 12.44 -8.77
C ARG A 612 -1.88 13.30 -7.89
N THR A 613 -1.52 14.56 -7.67
CA THR A 613 -2.38 15.54 -7.03
C THR A 613 -3.69 15.69 -7.80
N PRO A 614 -4.82 15.99 -7.13
CA PRO A 614 -6.11 16.11 -7.78
C PRO A 614 -6.32 17.48 -8.44
N PHE A 615 -5.27 18.09 -9.02
CA PHE A 615 -5.38 19.41 -9.66
C PHE A 615 -6.45 19.41 -10.75
N TRP A 616 -6.44 18.41 -11.64
CA TRP A 616 -7.39 18.31 -12.74
C TRP A 616 -8.80 17.90 -12.28
N GLU A 617 -8.96 17.20 -11.16
CA GLU A 617 -10.26 16.85 -10.58
C GLU A 617 -10.88 18.06 -9.87
N ALA A 618 -10.09 18.77 -9.05
CA ALA A 618 -10.49 20.05 -8.47
C ALA A 618 -10.81 21.08 -9.56
N LEU A 619 -10.02 21.12 -10.63
CA LEU A 619 -10.28 21.95 -11.79
C LEU A 619 -11.48 21.45 -12.60
N ALA A 620 -11.74 20.14 -12.74
CA ALA A 620 -12.93 19.61 -13.42
C ALA A 620 -14.22 19.88 -12.62
N LEU A 621 -14.15 19.87 -11.29
CA LEU A 621 -15.22 20.36 -10.40
C LEU A 621 -15.48 21.87 -10.60
N LEU A 622 -14.45 22.66 -10.95
CA LEU A 622 -14.53 24.10 -11.29
C LEU A 622 -14.85 24.41 -12.77
N VAL A 623 -14.57 23.49 -13.70
CA VAL A 623 -14.69 23.66 -15.16
C VAL A 623 -15.95 22.99 -15.72
N GLY A 624 -16.47 21.95 -15.05
CA GLY A 624 -17.72 21.26 -15.40
C GLY A 624 -18.89 21.53 -14.45
N GLY A 625 -18.66 22.29 -13.36
CA GLY A 625 -19.64 22.54 -12.31
C GLY A 625 -19.84 24.03 -11.99
N THR A 626 -20.99 24.35 -11.44
CA THR A 626 -21.27 25.64 -10.79
C THR A 626 -21.00 25.51 -9.30
N LEU A 627 -20.18 26.40 -8.74
CA LEU A 627 -19.93 26.50 -7.31
C LEU A 627 -20.71 27.69 -6.73
N LEU A 628 -21.56 27.41 -5.75
CA LEU A 628 -22.26 28.39 -4.92
C LEU A 628 -21.63 28.39 -3.52
N ILE A 629 -21.32 29.58 -3.00
CA ILE A 629 -20.65 29.78 -1.72
C ILE A 629 -21.48 30.75 -0.89
N ILE A 630 -21.67 30.44 0.39
CA ILE A 630 -22.13 31.39 1.40
C ILE A 630 -21.16 31.43 2.58
N GLY A 631 -20.97 32.60 3.16
CA GLY A 631 -20.25 32.81 4.42
C GLY A 631 -20.59 34.14 5.09
N GLY A 632 -20.17 34.30 6.34
CA GLY A 632 -20.57 35.40 7.23
C GLY A 632 -21.73 34.99 8.16
N ASP A 633 -22.44 35.98 8.69
CA ASP A 633 -23.57 35.80 9.62
C ASP A 633 -24.88 35.37 8.90
N ALA A 634 -24.82 34.35 8.04
CA ALA A 634 -25.98 33.81 7.35
C ALA A 634 -25.83 32.32 6.98
N SER A 635 -26.96 31.65 6.80
CA SER A 635 -27.06 30.26 6.36
C SER A 635 -27.99 30.12 5.15
N THR A 636 -27.92 28.98 4.47
CA THR A 636 -28.82 28.62 3.37
C THR A 636 -30.17 28.20 3.93
N LYS A 637 -31.23 28.94 3.62
CA LYS A 637 -32.61 28.52 3.93
C LYS A 637 -33.11 27.48 2.94
N ASN A 638 -32.95 27.76 1.64
CA ASN A 638 -33.15 26.80 0.56
C ASN A 638 -32.41 27.25 -0.71
N ILE A 639 -32.34 26.37 -1.69
CA ILE A 639 -31.90 26.69 -3.06
C ILE A 639 -32.96 26.14 -4.00
N THR A 640 -33.38 26.95 -4.97
CA THR A 640 -34.51 26.69 -5.87
C THR A 640 -34.09 26.92 -7.32
N ASP A 641 -34.40 25.99 -8.23
CA ASP A 641 -34.15 26.17 -9.67
C ASP A 641 -35.30 26.92 -10.39
N GLY A 642 -35.07 27.35 -11.63
CA GLY A 642 -36.06 28.04 -12.46
C GLY A 642 -37.32 27.23 -12.79
N SER A 643 -37.36 25.93 -12.46
CA SER A 643 -38.56 25.08 -12.57
C SER A 643 -39.30 24.91 -11.23
N GLY A 644 -38.82 25.54 -10.15
CA GLY A 644 -39.43 25.51 -8.81
C GLY A 644 -39.00 24.30 -7.96
N LYS A 645 -38.04 23.50 -8.42
CA LYS A 645 -37.48 22.39 -7.62
C LYS A 645 -36.56 22.93 -6.54
N THR A 646 -36.54 22.30 -5.37
CA THR A 646 -35.74 22.78 -4.22
C THR A 646 -34.68 21.77 -3.80
N PHE A 647 -33.56 22.22 -3.25
CA PHE A 647 -32.51 21.33 -2.74
C PHE A 647 -32.88 20.74 -1.37
N PHE A 648 -33.41 21.58 -0.48
CA PHE A 648 -33.94 21.18 0.82
C PHE A 648 -35.47 21.05 0.79
N GLU A 649 -36.03 20.24 1.69
CA GLU A 649 -37.48 20.10 1.86
C GLU A 649 -38.11 21.46 2.18
N PRO A 650 -39.30 21.78 1.63
CA PRO A 650 -40.02 22.98 1.99
C PRO A 650 -40.56 22.88 3.42
N ASN A 651 -40.52 23.98 4.16
CA ASN A 651 -41.14 24.14 5.49
C ASN A 651 -40.55 23.29 6.63
N LEU A 652 -39.23 23.09 6.66
CA LEU A 652 -38.51 22.35 7.72
C LEU A 652 -38.75 22.87 9.16
N GLY A 653 -39.17 24.12 9.34
CA GLY A 653 -39.36 24.76 10.66
C GLY A 653 -38.05 25.12 11.38
N HIS A 654 -36.91 24.68 10.85
CA HIS A 654 -35.56 25.07 11.24
C HIS A 654 -34.69 25.30 9.99
N LEU A 655 -33.47 25.82 10.17
CA LEU A 655 -32.50 25.89 9.09
C LEU A 655 -31.98 24.48 8.73
N PRO A 656 -31.68 24.19 7.45
CA PRO A 656 -31.10 22.91 7.04
C PRO A 656 -29.72 22.67 7.69
N GLU A 657 -29.60 21.58 8.43
CA GLU A 657 -28.40 21.17 9.16
C GLU A 657 -28.03 19.69 8.87
N LYS A 658 -28.93 18.88 8.29
CA LYS A 658 -28.86 17.41 8.23
C LYS A 658 -29.29 16.85 6.86
N TRP A 659 -28.89 15.62 6.51
CA TRP A 659 -29.36 14.93 5.29
C TRP A 659 -30.86 14.57 5.29
N ALA A 660 -31.51 14.59 6.46
CA ALA A 660 -32.97 14.50 6.56
C ALA A 660 -33.65 15.71 5.88
N ASP A 661 -32.97 16.85 5.86
CA ASP A 661 -33.49 18.13 5.40
C ASP A 661 -33.40 18.29 3.89
N ILE A 662 -32.61 17.46 3.21
CA ILE A 662 -32.50 17.42 1.75
C ILE A 662 -33.74 16.75 1.15
N ARG A 663 -34.28 17.36 0.09
CA ARG A 663 -35.55 16.94 -0.54
C ARG A 663 -35.49 15.47 -0.97
N LYS A 664 -36.37 14.65 -0.40
CA LYS A 664 -36.43 13.19 -0.61
C LYS A 664 -37.06 12.84 -1.95
N ASP A 665 -38.08 13.59 -2.36
CA ASP A 665 -38.72 13.44 -3.68
C ASP A 665 -37.75 13.85 -4.80
N THR A 666 -37.24 12.87 -5.54
CA THR A 666 -36.30 13.04 -6.64
C THR A 666 -36.91 13.77 -7.86
N ASN A 667 -38.23 13.75 -8.04
CA ASN A 667 -38.88 14.49 -9.12
C ASN A 667 -38.90 16.00 -8.81
N GLN A 668 -38.98 16.34 -7.52
CA GLN A 668 -39.10 17.71 -7.02
C GLN A 668 -37.80 18.29 -6.45
N ARG A 669 -36.74 17.49 -6.29
CA ARG A 669 -35.40 17.94 -5.92
C ARG A 669 -34.65 18.52 -7.13
N ILE A 670 -33.83 19.55 -6.92
CA ILE A 670 -32.86 20.02 -7.93
C ILE A 670 -31.94 18.84 -8.33
N PRO A 671 -31.89 18.45 -9.63
CA PRO A 671 -31.04 17.36 -10.07
C PRO A 671 -29.55 17.73 -9.98
N ASN A 672 -28.69 16.75 -9.71
CA ASN A 672 -27.23 16.89 -9.75
C ASN A 672 -26.64 18.03 -8.88
N MET A 673 -27.36 18.41 -7.82
CA MET A 673 -26.85 19.31 -6.78
C MET A 673 -26.30 18.51 -5.60
N ALA A 674 -25.16 18.93 -5.07
CA ALA A 674 -24.50 18.32 -3.92
C ALA A 674 -23.92 19.41 -3.00
N LEU A 675 -23.95 19.17 -1.69
CA LEU A 675 -23.20 19.94 -0.70
C LEU A 675 -21.81 19.30 -0.53
N LEU A 676 -20.76 20.08 -0.75
CA LEU A 676 -19.37 19.63 -0.58
C LEU A 676 -18.99 19.66 0.92
N PRO A 677 -18.53 18.54 1.51
CA PRO A 677 -18.10 18.54 2.90
C PRO A 677 -16.81 19.34 3.09
N VAL A 678 -16.84 20.35 3.96
CA VAL A 678 -15.65 21.09 4.39
C VAL A 678 -15.02 20.31 5.55
N LEU A 679 -13.86 19.71 5.32
CA LEU A 679 -13.29 18.72 6.25
C LEU A 679 -12.51 19.31 7.44
N HIS A 680 -12.23 20.61 7.49
CA HIS A 680 -11.67 21.29 8.68
C HIS A 680 -11.99 22.79 8.74
N ASP A 681 -11.89 23.38 9.93
CA ASP A 681 -12.13 24.82 10.19
C ASP A 681 -11.01 25.71 9.60
N LEU A 682 -11.32 26.42 8.51
CA LEU A 682 -10.40 27.35 7.85
C LEU A 682 -10.03 28.59 8.70
N SER A 683 -10.69 28.85 9.84
CA SER A 683 -10.48 30.07 10.63
C SER A 683 -9.09 30.18 11.28
N ALA A 684 -8.41 29.04 11.50
CA ALA A 684 -7.08 29.00 12.11
C ALA A 684 -5.97 29.38 11.12
N VAL A 685 -6.09 28.95 9.86
CA VAL A 685 -4.99 28.94 8.87
C VAL A 685 -4.66 30.34 8.33
N LEU A 686 -5.64 31.23 8.21
CA LEU A 686 -5.48 32.53 7.52
C LEU A 686 -4.76 33.63 8.33
N ARG A 687 -4.23 33.34 9.53
CA ARG A 687 -3.67 34.36 10.44
C ARG A 687 -2.21 34.78 10.19
N GLY A 688 -1.52 34.30 9.13
CA GLY A 688 -0.15 34.76 8.83
C GLY A 688 0.40 34.56 7.41
N ARG A 689 0.52 35.68 6.66
CA ARG A 689 1.43 35.94 5.48
C ARG A 689 1.18 35.09 4.20
N THR A 690 0.81 35.64 3.04
CA THR A 690 1.67 36.23 1.96
C THR A 690 2.87 35.33 1.64
N VAL A 691 2.97 34.61 0.51
CA VAL A 691 2.79 34.94 -0.94
C VAL A 691 2.21 33.67 -1.63
N LEU A 692 1.60 33.62 -2.83
CA LEU A 692 1.54 34.54 -4.00
C LEU A 692 0.11 35.07 -4.25
N ASP A 693 -0.49 34.91 -5.46
CA ASP A 693 -1.76 35.56 -5.85
C ASP A 693 -3.03 34.89 -5.30
N ALA A 694 -2.98 34.61 -4.00
CA ALA A 694 -4.15 34.34 -3.20
C ALA A 694 -5.20 35.47 -3.27
N ASN A 695 -4.95 36.66 -3.84
CA ASN A 695 -5.81 37.83 -3.67
C ASN A 695 -7.24 37.63 -4.18
N ILE A 696 -7.49 36.74 -5.15
CA ILE A 696 -8.86 36.44 -5.61
C ILE A 696 -9.58 35.52 -4.62
N LEU A 697 -8.95 34.42 -4.20
CA LEU A 697 -9.50 33.51 -3.19
C LEU A 697 -9.62 34.22 -1.82
N LYS A 698 -8.68 35.10 -1.49
CA LYS A 698 -8.66 35.97 -0.31
C LYS A 698 -9.75 37.04 -0.40
N ARG A 699 -10.00 37.69 -1.55
CA ARG A 699 -11.18 38.58 -1.73
C ARG A 699 -12.52 37.84 -1.60
N LEU A 700 -12.55 36.54 -1.93
CA LEU A 700 -13.69 35.65 -1.69
C LEU A 700 -13.80 35.19 -0.22
N LEU A 701 -12.69 34.98 0.50
CA LEU A 701 -12.66 34.29 1.81
C LEU A 701 -12.18 35.13 3.01
N THR A 702 -11.71 36.38 2.84
CA THR A 702 -11.30 37.26 3.97
C THR A 702 -12.30 38.38 4.24
N LYS A 703 -13.31 38.06 5.03
CA LYS A 703 -13.41 38.54 6.42
C LYS A 703 -14.52 37.83 7.18
N GLU A 704 -14.12 37.19 8.29
CA GLU A 704 -14.87 36.92 9.53
C GLU A 704 -16.25 36.20 9.42
N GLY A 705 -16.32 35.01 10.02
CA GLY A 705 -17.55 34.24 10.27
C GLY A 705 -17.34 32.72 10.18
N PRO A 706 -17.71 31.92 11.21
CA PRO A 706 -17.81 30.47 11.08
C PRO A 706 -19.00 30.09 10.18
N GLY A 707 -18.93 28.94 9.48
CA GLY A 707 -20.06 28.42 8.68
C GLY A 707 -19.99 28.69 7.18
N GLN A 708 -18.81 28.54 6.55
CA GLN A 708 -18.72 28.53 5.09
C GLN A 708 -19.33 27.26 4.50
N VAL A 709 -20.28 27.40 3.57
CA VAL A 709 -20.99 26.28 2.96
C VAL A 709 -20.84 26.33 1.44
N PHE A 710 -20.44 25.20 0.83
CA PHE A 710 -20.10 25.08 -0.59
C PHE A 710 -21.05 24.11 -1.28
N TYR A 711 -21.82 24.59 -2.26
CA TYR A 711 -22.69 23.73 -3.07
C TYR A 711 -22.18 23.63 -4.50
N LEU A 712 -22.11 22.40 -5.00
CA LEU A 712 -21.79 22.08 -6.39
C LEU A 712 -23.09 21.74 -7.12
N HIS A 713 -23.31 22.34 -8.29
CA HIS A 713 -24.40 21.99 -9.20
C HIS A 713 -23.84 21.66 -10.59
N ARG A 714 -24.09 20.44 -11.08
CA ARG A 714 -23.66 19.98 -12.41
C ARG A 714 -24.87 19.77 -13.33
N PRO A 715 -25.13 20.67 -14.32
CA PRO A 715 -26.23 20.48 -15.26
C PRO A 715 -26.18 19.09 -15.92
N ALA A 716 -27.33 18.42 -16.01
CA ALA A 716 -27.42 17.12 -16.66
C ALA A 716 -27.18 17.25 -18.17
N ALA A 717 -26.49 16.27 -18.77
CA ALA A 717 -26.71 15.99 -20.19
C ALA A 717 -28.15 15.44 -20.34
N SER A 718 -28.84 15.82 -21.41
CA SER A 718 -30.23 15.44 -21.65
C SER A 718 -30.37 13.93 -21.95
N HIS A 719 -30.63 13.14 -20.92
CA HIS A 719 -31.14 11.77 -21.04
C HIS A 719 -32.52 11.70 -20.39
N GLY A 720 -33.43 10.99 -21.06
CA GLY A 720 -34.87 11.01 -20.79
C GLY A 720 -35.30 10.27 -19.51
N PRO A 721 -36.61 10.21 -19.26
CA PRO A 721 -37.16 9.61 -18.03
C PRO A 721 -36.93 8.10 -17.96
N GLU A 722 -37.03 7.61 -16.72
CA GLU A 722 -37.01 6.21 -16.26
C GLU A 722 -37.17 5.13 -17.35
N GLY A 723 -36.08 4.43 -17.66
CA GLY A 723 -36.08 3.29 -18.55
C GLY A 723 -34.73 2.58 -18.53
N ALA A 724 -34.76 1.27 -18.32
CA ALA A 724 -33.58 0.42 -18.10
C ALA A 724 -32.40 0.71 -19.06
N ILE A 725 -31.24 1.06 -18.50
CA ILE A 725 -29.97 0.79 -19.18
C ILE A 725 -29.72 -0.71 -19.04
N SER A 726 -30.02 -1.43 -20.12
CA SER A 726 -29.70 -2.84 -20.26
C SER A 726 -28.20 -3.09 -20.07
N THR A 727 -27.89 -4.30 -19.61
CA THR A 727 -26.58 -4.94 -19.62
C THR A 727 -25.76 -4.61 -20.89
N GLY A 728 -24.94 -3.57 -20.80
CA GLY A 728 -24.10 -3.01 -21.87
C GLY A 728 -22.64 -3.15 -21.50
N VAL A 729 -22.22 -4.39 -21.37
CA VAL A 729 -20.86 -4.90 -21.14
C VAL A 729 -19.75 -3.99 -21.72
N ALA A 730 -18.94 -3.43 -20.82
CA ALA A 730 -17.55 -3.04 -21.08
C ALA A 730 -16.60 -3.98 -20.32
N THR A 731 -16.83 -5.30 -20.42
CA THR A 731 -15.75 -6.27 -20.17
C THR A 731 -14.90 -6.33 -21.43
N ASP A 732 -13.88 -5.48 -21.51
CA ASP A 732 -12.60 -5.79 -22.18
C ASP A 732 -11.64 -4.59 -22.09
N VAL A 733 -10.95 -4.51 -20.96
CA VAL A 733 -9.50 -4.20 -20.96
C VAL A 733 -8.83 -5.10 -19.91
N GLY A 734 -8.88 -6.42 -20.15
CA GLY A 734 -8.20 -7.42 -19.33
C GLY A 734 -7.08 -8.11 -20.12
N HIS A 735 -5.92 -8.22 -19.49
CA HIS A 735 -4.74 -9.02 -19.89
C HIS A 735 -3.82 -8.47 -21.00
N ALA A 736 -2.61 -8.10 -20.57
CA ALA A 736 -1.39 -8.79 -21.02
C ALA A 736 -0.34 -8.77 -19.90
N VAL A 737 0.10 -9.95 -19.43
CA VAL A 737 1.13 -10.09 -18.39
C VAL A 737 2.21 -11.07 -18.86
N ILE A 738 3.39 -10.53 -19.15
CA ILE A 738 4.76 -11.09 -19.01
C ILE A 738 5.17 -12.36 -19.83
N ALA A 739 6.32 -12.20 -20.50
CA ALA A 739 7.35 -13.17 -20.93
C ALA A 739 7.15 -14.10 -22.17
N GLY A 740 7.96 -13.82 -23.21
CA GLY A 740 9.00 -14.76 -23.64
C GLY A 740 8.79 -15.61 -24.92
N ALA A 741 9.23 -15.12 -26.08
CA ALA A 741 9.82 -15.95 -27.15
C ALA A 741 10.62 -15.10 -28.16
N VAL A 742 11.75 -15.65 -28.65
CA VAL A 742 12.61 -15.05 -29.68
C VAL A 742 12.14 -15.45 -31.08
N THR A 743 11.99 -14.51 -32.00
CA THR A 743 12.55 -14.62 -33.36
C THR A 743 12.53 -13.28 -34.10
N ALA A 744 13.64 -12.97 -34.78
CA ALA A 744 13.78 -11.77 -35.59
C ALA A 744 13.53 -12.07 -37.08
N THR A 745 12.81 -11.19 -37.78
CA THR A 745 12.92 -11.03 -39.25
C THR A 745 12.50 -9.63 -39.70
N THR A 746 13.49 -8.76 -39.84
CA THR A 746 13.69 -7.79 -40.95
C THR A 746 12.49 -7.22 -41.72
N ALA A 747 12.25 -5.91 -41.55
CA ALA A 747 12.06 -4.91 -42.63
C ALA A 747 12.03 -3.47 -42.02
N THR A 748 13.17 -2.83 -41.74
CA THR A 748 13.86 -1.81 -42.57
C THR A 748 13.10 -0.50 -42.84
N THR A 749 13.76 0.62 -42.48
CA THR A 749 13.53 2.05 -42.86
C THR A 749 12.22 2.71 -42.36
N ALA A 750 12.21 3.95 -41.85
CA ALA A 750 13.28 4.95 -41.67
C ALA A 750 13.03 5.80 -40.40
N ALA A 751 14.09 6.41 -39.87
CA ALA A 751 14.01 7.40 -38.79
C ALA A 751 13.95 8.82 -39.36
N THR A 752 13.04 9.67 -38.87
CA THR A 752 13.28 11.09 -38.50
C THR A 752 11.99 11.81 -38.07
N THR A 753 12.15 12.92 -37.34
CA THR A 753 11.13 13.86 -36.83
C THR A 753 10.17 13.33 -35.76
N GLY A 754 10.22 13.96 -34.59
CA GLY A 754 9.25 13.74 -33.53
C GLY A 754 7.95 14.49 -33.82
N THR A 755 6.83 13.79 -33.66
CA THR A 755 5.49 14.38 -33.64
C THR A 755 4.75 13.80 -32.45
N ALA A 756 4.30 14.66 -31.52
CA ALA A 756 3.53 14.21 -30.37
C ALA A 756 2.17 13.63 -30.82
N VAL A 757 1.80 12.46 -30.31
CA VAL A 757 0.43 11.92 -30.44
C VAL A 757 -0.49 12.67 -29.47
N ARG A 758 -0.75 13.95 -29.77
CA ARG A 758 -1.76 14.79 -29.14
C ARG A 758 -3.03 14.83 -30.01
N SER A 759 -3.90 13.84 -29.87
CA SER A 759 -5.32 13.93 -30.28
C SER A 759 -6.08 12.67 -29.88
N GLY A 760 -7.25 12.80 -29.24
CA GLY A 760 -8.14 11.66 -29.02
C GLY A 760 -9.24 11.85 -27.98
N ILE A 761 -8.95 12.52 -26.87
CA ILE A 761 -9.91 12.66 -25.73
C ILE A 761 -10.45 14.09 -25.59
N THR A 762 -9.69 15.12 -26.00
CA THR A 762 -10.06 16.53 -25.87
C THR A 762 -11.29 16.94 -26.71
N ASP A 763 -11.43 16.40 -27.92
CA ASP A 763 -12.46 16.87 -28.87
C ASP A 763 -13.87 16.32 -28.56
N VAL A 764 -13.96 15.10 -28.00
CA VAL A 764 -15.25 14.48 -27.65
C VAL A 764 -15.85 15.13 -26.39
N VAL A 765 -14.99 15.52 -25.45
CA VAL A 765 -15.40 16.14 -24.18
C VAL A 765 -15.74 17.62 -24.35
N THR A 766 -14.98 18.39 -25.14
CA THR A 766 -15.23 19.83 -25.30
C THR A 766 -16.44 20.14 -26.19
N GLY A 767 -16.61 19.46 -27.33
CA GLY A 767 -17.71 19.76 -28.27
C GLY A 767 -19.11 19.40 -27.78
N THR A 768 -19.24 18.37 -26.93
CA THR A 768 -20.55 17.78 -26.58
C THR A 768 -21.11 18.31 -25.25
N LEU A 769 -20.25 18.64 -24.28
CA LEU A 769 -20.67 19.13 -22.95
C LEU A 769 -21.12 20.62 -22.96
N LEU A 770 -20.61 21.43 -23.88
CA LEU A 770 -20.96 22.87 -23.95
C LEU A 770 -22.38 23.13 -24.47
N ASN A 771 -23.01 22.19 -25.20
CA ASN A 771 -24.31 22.41 -25.85
C ASN A 771 -25.53 22.07 -24.98
N ALA A 772 -25.37 21.53 -23.77
CA ALA A 772 -26.48 21.11 -22.90
C ALA A 772 -27.07 22.23 -22.01
N LEU A 773 -26.60 23.48 -22.15
CA LEU A 773 -26.74 24.53 -21.14
C LEU A 773 -27.93 25.48 -21.36
N GLN A 774 -29.12 24.94 -21.63
CA GLN A 774 -30.33 25.74 -21.79
C GLN A 774 -31.10 25.92 -20.46
N SER A 775 -31.10 27.18 -20.02
CA SER A 775 -32.26 27.92 -19.46
C SER A 775 -32.80 27.71 -18.03
N ASN A 776 -32.04 27.25 -17.03
CA ASN A 776 -32.49 27.33 -15.62
C ASN A 776 -31.72 28.38 -14.79
N GLU A 777 -32.46 29.34 -14.23
CA GLU A 777 -32.04 30.23 -13.12
C GLU A 777 -31.81 29.39 -11.86
N ILE A 778 -30.86 29.78 -11.00
CA ILE A 778 -30.78 29.27 -9.62
C ILE A 778 -31.00 30.44 -8.68
N THR A 779 -31.93 30.28 -7.73
CA THR A 779 -32.19 31.22 -6.63
C THR A 779 -31.75 30.60 -5.31
N HIS A 780 -30.85 31.27 -4.60
CA HIS A 780 -30.39 30.94 -3.25
C HIS A 780 -31.15 31.81 -2.26
N GLU A 781 -31.90 31.18 -1.35
CA GLU A 781 -32.54 31.86 -0.23
C GLU A 781 -31.58 31.86 0.97
N ILE A 782 -31.16 33.06 1.38
CA ILE A 782 -30.10 33.30 2.34
C ILE A 782 -30.75 33.88 3.60
N GLU A 783 -30.67 33.16 4.72
CA GLU A 783 -31.23 33.62 5.99
C GLU A 783 -30.14 34.10 6.95
N GLY A 784 -30.30 35.32 7.48
CA GLY A 784 -29.37 35.89 8.44
C GLY A 784 -29.40 35.12 9.76
N THR A 785 -28.23 34.79 10.30
CA THR A 785 -28.06 34.15 11.61
C THR A 785 -27.51 35.12 12.66
N GLY A 786 -26.91 36.24 12.24
CA GLY A 786 -26.34 37.27 13.11
C GLY A 786 -26.64 38.71 12.67
N THR A 787 -25.62 39.58 12.70
CA THR A 787 -25.78 41.02 12.38
C THR A 787 -24.62 41.64 11.59
N SER A 788 -23.48 40.94 11.43
CA SER A 788 -22.29 41.46 10.75
C SER A 788 -22.31 41.35 9.23
N GLY A 789 -23.34 40.71 8.66
CA GLY A 789 -23.61 40.62 7.22
C GLY A 789 -23.15 39.31 6.57
N TYR A 790 -23.50 39.15 5.30
CA TYR A 790 -23.17 37.95 4.53
C TYR A 790 -22.42 38.26 3.24
N GLN A 791 -21.72 37.25 2.75
CA GLN A 791 -21.17 37.20 1.41
C GLN A 791 -21.66 35.94 0.70
N TRP A 792 -22.30 36.15 -0.44
CA TRP A 792 -22.68 35.11 -1.38
C TRP A 792 -21.74 35.16 -2.59
N GLY A 793 -21.34 33.99 -3.08
CA GLY A 793 -20.47 33.83 -4.23
C GLY A 793 -20.97 32.78 -5.20
N TYR A 794 -20.76 33.05 -6.48
CA TYR A 794 -21.06 32.15 -7.59
C TYR A 794 -19.84 32.06 -8.51
N ARG A 795 -19.45 30.86 -8.91
CA ARG A 795 -18.41 30.61 -9.91
C ARG A 795 -18.87 29.60 -10.94
N SER A 796 -18.64 29.93 -12.20
CA SER A 796 -18.65 29.02 -13.35
C SER A 796 -17.33 29.16 -14.15
N PRO A 797 -17.13 28.40 -15.24
CA PRO A 797 -15.96 28.58 -16.11
C PRO A 797 -15.95 29.97 -16.77
N THR A 798 -17.13 30.51 -17.03
CA THR A 798 -17.37 31.72 -17.83
C THR A 798 -17.62 32.97 -17.00
N MET A 799 -18.05 32.83 -15.74
CA MET A 799 -18.52 33.93 -14.89
C MET A 799 -18.09 33.77 -13.42
N THR A 800 -17.91 34.88 -12.73
CA THR A 800 -17.98 34.96 -11.26
C THR A 800 -18.93 36.07 -10.87
N ALA A 801 -19.79 35.81 -9.88
CA ALA A 801 -20.62 36.83 -9.25
C ALA A 801 -20.44 36.78 -7.73
N VAL A 802 -20.47 37.95 -7.08
CA VAL A 802 -20.37 38.08 -5.63
C VAL A 802 -21.37 39.12 -5.18
N VAL A 803 -22.16 38.81 -4.15
CA VAL A 803 -23.06 39.73 -3.47
C VAL A 803 -22.59 39.84 -2.01
N LYS A 804 -22.39 41.07 -1.52
CA LYS A 804 -22.15 41.33 -0.09
C LYS A 804 -23.20 42.31 0.41
N ALA A 805 -23.86 41.99 1.52
CA ALA A 805 -24.89 42.83 2.11
C ALA A 805 -25.09 42.52 3.60
N ASN A 806 -25.63 43.49 4.34
CA ASN A 806 -26.04 43.25 5.72
C ASN A 806 -27.44 42.59 5.77
N LEU A 807 -27.60 41.61 6.65
CA LEU A 807 -28.83 40.87 6.85
C LEU A 807 -29.00 40.61 8.34
N GLY A 808 -30.16 40.97 8.89
CA GLY A 808 -30.47 40.72 10.30
C GLY A 808 -30.92 39.28 10.53
N SER A 809 -30.76 38.80 11.75
CA SER A 809 -31.21 37.48 12.18
C SER A 809 -32.67 37.21 11.79
N GLY A 810 -32.94 36.06 11.14
CA GLY A 810 -34.27 35.64 10.68
C GLY A 810 -34.80 36.37 9.44
N LYS A 811 -34.01 37.25 8.81
CA LYS A 811 -34.35 37.89 7.51
C LYS A 811 -33.80 37.09 6.35
N VAL A 812 -34.52 37.06 5.22
CA VAL A 812 -34.22 36.22 4.06
C VAL A 812 -34.04 37.03 2.78
N ASP A 813 -32.80 37.21 2.34
CA ASP A 813 -32.52 37.73 1.00
C ASP A 813 -32.58 36.61 -0.05
N LYS A 814 -32.97 36.93 -1.28
CA LYS A 814 -32.90 35.99 -2.41
C LYS A 814 -31.88 36.47 -3.42
N VAL A 815 -30.86 35.66 -3.69
CA VAL A 815 -29.85 35.93 -4.71
C VAL A 815 -30.04 34.94 -5.86
N SER A 816 -30.25 35.45 -7.07
CA SER A 816 -30.53 34.61 -8.25
C SER A 816 -29.54 34.85 -9.38
N VAL A 817 -29.22 33.78 -10.12
CA VAL A 817 -28.24 33.79 -11.22
C VAL A 817 -28.75 33.04 -12.45
N SER A 818 -28.59 33.64 -13.62
CA SER A 818 -29.20 33.22 -14.90
C SER A 818 -28.30 33.46 -16.11
N PRO A 819 -28.50 32.74 -17.22
CA PRO A 819 -28.18 31.33 -17.41
C PRO A 819 -26.66 31.10 -17.47
N MET A 820 -26.21 30.02 -16.82
CA MET A 820 -24.83 29.80 -16.35
C MET A 820 -23.72 29.71 -17.41
N ASN A 821 -24.06 29.63 -18.71
CA ASN A 821 -23.11 29.55 -19.84
C ASN A 821 -23.64 30.19 -21.14
N THR A 822 -24.59 31.13 -21.07
CA THR A 822 -24.99 31.93 -22.26
C THR A 822 -24.18 33.22 -22.34
N GLY A 823 -24.19 33.90 -23.50
CA GLY A 823 -23.39 35.12 -23.72
C GLY A 823 -23.70 36.30 -22.79
N ASN A 824 -24.89 36.34 -22.18
CA ASN A 824 -25.35 37.45 -21.35
C ASN A 824 -25.73 37.02 -19.92
N PRO A 825 -24.76 36.68 -19.04
CA PRO A 825 -25.04 36.17 -17.70
C PRO A 825 -25.46 37.30 -16.74
N GLU A 826 -26.45 37.03 -15.89
CA GLU A 826 -27.07 37.97 -14.93
C GLU A 826 -26.97 37.44 -13.50
N VAL A 827 -26.55 38.29 -12.56
CA VAL A 827 -26.76 38.10 -11.12
C VAL A 827 -27.77 39.12 -10.63
N SER A 828 -28.58 38.75 -9.65
CA SER A 828 -29.59 39.61 -9.09
C SER A 828 -29.81 39.36 -7.60
N LEU A 829 -30.22 40.40 -6.88
CA LEU A 829 -30.56 40.38 -5.47
C LEU A 829 -31.98 40.95 -5.29
N LEU A 830 -32.82 40.21 -4.57
CA LEU A 830 -34.08 40.70 -4.02
C LEU A 830 -33.92 40.76 -2.49
N PRO A 831 -33.75 41.95 -1.90
CA PRO A 831 -33.51 42.10 -0.48
C PRO A 831 -34.83 42.16 0.32
N GLU A 832 -34.87 41.57 1.52
CA GLU A 832 -36.05 41.69 2.40
C GLU A 832 -36.14 43.07 3.09
N SER A 833 -35.00 43.75 3.27
CA SER A 833 -34.91 45.03 3.96
C SER A 833 -34.09 46.04 3.17
N ASP A 834 -34.35 47.34 3.38
CA ASP A 834 -33.49 48.41 2.90
C ASP A 834 -32.04 48.18 3.39
N LYS A 835 -31.07 48.20 2.47
CA LYS A 835 -29.67 47.92 2.78
C LYS A 835 -28.71 48.49 1.74
N VAL A 836 -27.44 48.60 2.13
CA VAL A 836 -26.34 48.86 1.22
C VAL A 836 -25.77 47.53 0.74
N VAL A 837 -25.53 47.42 -0.57
CA VAL A 837 -25.10 46.20 -1.27
C VAL A 837 -23.81 46.47 -2.04
N ALA A 838 -22.95 45.47 -2.10
CA ALA A 838 -21.88 45.38 -3.10
C ALA A 838 -22.16 44.20 -4.03
N LEU A 839 -22.21 44.46 -5.34
CA LEU A 839 -22.30 43.48 -6.40
C LEU A 839 -20.99 43.49 -7.19
N SER A 840 -20.32 42.34 -7.31
CA SER A 840 -19.15 42.18 -8.19
C SER A 840 -19.48 41.13 -9.23
N VAL A 841 -19.29 41.45 -10.51
CA VAL A 841 -19.49 40.51 -11.63
C VAL A 841 -18.23 40.46 -12.48
N THR A 842 -17.85 39.30 -12.97
CA THR A 842 -16.64 39.11 -13.78
C THR A 842 -16.86 38.04 -14.85
N ARG A 843 -16.57 38.38 -16.10
CA ARG A 843 -16.53 37.47 -17.24
C ARG A 843 -15.10 36.96 -17.43
N TRP A 844 -14.95 35.65 -17.60
CA TRP A 844 -13.67 34.96 -17.76
C TRP A 844 -13.47 34.48 -19.20
N SER A 845 -12.28 34.72 -19.75
CA SER A 845 -11.85 34.20 -21.05
C SER A 845 -10.63 33.31 -20.88
N ASP A 846 -10.55 32.30 -21.75
CA ASP A 846 -9.36 31.51 -22.07
C ASP A 846 -8.12 32.38 -22.35
N GLN A 847 -8.30 33.54 -22.98
CA GLN A 847 -7.28 34.56 -23.11
C GLN A 847 -7.35 35.48 -21.89
N ALA A 848 -6.45 35.31 -20.92
CA ALA A 848 -6.49 36.03 -19.65
C ALA A 848 -6.52 37.58 -19.76
N GLN A 849 -6.01 38.14 -20.87
CA GLN A 849 -6.08 39.58 -21.19
C GLN A 849 -7.49 40.08 -21.57
N ARG A 850 -8.43 39.17 -21.87
CA ARG A 850 -9.85 39.45 -22.15
C ARG A 850 -10.76 39.20 -20.95
N THR A 851 -10.21 38.98 -19.75
CA THR A 851 -11.00 38.87 -18.52
C THR A 851 -11.47 40.26 -18.09
N ARG A 852 -12.79 40.41 -17.86
CA ARG A 852 -13.47 41.71 -17.63
C ARG A 852 -14.29 41.66 -16.36
N GLY A 853 -14.18 42.66 -15.49
CA GLY A 853 -14.89 42.68 -14.22
C GLY A 853 -15.40 44.07 -13.82
N TYR A 854 -16.50 44.08 -13.08
CA TYR A 854 -17.14 45.28 -12.56
C TYR A 854 -17.48 45.07 -11.09
N ASP A 855 -17.16 46.04 -10.25
CA ASP A 855 -17.64 46.11 -8.87
C ASP A 855 -18.55 47.34 -8.74
N VAL A 856 -19.79 47.09 -8.35
CA VAL A 856 -20.82 48.09 -8.03
C VAL A 856 -20.97 48.05 -6.51
N THR A 857 -20.37 49.02 -5.82
CA THR A 857 -20.29 49.07 -4.36
C THR A 857 -21.08 50.26 -3.82
N ASN A 858 -21.39 50.27 -2.52
CA ASN A 858 -22.20 51.30 -1.88
C ASN A 858 -23.60 51.51 -2.50
N LEU A 859 -24.12 50.51 -3.23
CA LEU A 859 -25.41 50.58 -3.90
C LEU A 859 -26.54 50.47 -2.89
N GLN A 860 -27.43 51.46 -2.87
CA GLN A 860 -28.61 51.47 -2.02
C GLN A 860 -29.71 50.61 -2.65
N ALA A 861 -30.08 49.52 -2.00
CA ALA A 861 -31.14 48.62 -2.42
C ALA A 861 -32.36 48.76 -1.49
N LYS A 862 -33.56 48.79 -2.07
CA LYS A 862 -34.83 48.91 -1.34
C LYS A 862 -35.49 47.55 -1.12
N ALA A 863 -36.11 47.38 0.04
CA ALA A 863 -36.87 46.18 0.40
C ALA A 863 -37.87 45.80 -0.71
N GLY A 864 -37.83 44.55 -1.16
CA GLY A 864 -38.75 44.03 -2.19
C GLY A 864 -38.50 44.50 -3.63
N ALA A 865 -37.47 45.31 -3.90
CA ALA A 865 -37.11 45.73 -5.26
C ALA A 865 -35.88 44.98 -5.77
N LYS A 866 -35.97 44.35 -6.95
CA LYS A 866 -34.86 43.54 -7.49
C LYS A 866 -33.77 44.46 -8.04
N VAL A 867 -32.53 44.19 -7.65
CA VAL A 867 -31.31 44.77 -8.23
C VAL A 867 -30.70 43.72 -9.16
N ARG A 868 -30.29 44.12 -10.36
CA ARG A 868 -29.76 43.21 -11.39
C ARG A 868 -28.49 43.76 -11.99
N ALA A 869 -27.48 42.91 -12.12
CA ALA A 869 -26.22 43.20 -12.80
C ALA A 869 -25.97 42.10 -13.84
N ARG A 870 -26.13 42.46 -15.11
CA ARG A 870 -26.00 41.57 -16.27
C ARG A 870 -24.82 41.99 -17.13
N LEU A 871 -23.99 41.04 -17.54
CA LEU A 871 -22.95 41.28 -18.53
C LEU A 871 -23.53 41.04 -19.93
N GLU A 872 -23.12 41.86 -20.88
CA GLU A 872 -23.41 41.71 -22.31
C GLU A 872 -22.11 41.88 -23.10
N ASP A 873 -22.11 41.59 -24.40
CA ASP A 873 -20.97 41.79 -25.31
C ASP A 873 -19.67 41.11 -24.81
N ASP A 874 -19.76 39.85 -24.37
CA ASP A 874 -18.64 39.11 -23.75
C ASP A 874 -18.01 39.84 -22.53
N GLY A 875 -18.83 40.59 -21.78
CA GLY A 875 -18.41 41.38 -20.63
C GLY A 875 -17.87 42.78 -20.97
N GLU A 876 -17.85 43.19 -22.25
CA GLU A 876 -17.54 44.57 -22.64
C GLU A 876 -18.59 45.58 -22.17
N THR A 877 -19.79 45.10 -21.83
CA THR A 877 -20.88 45.90 -21.31
C THR A 877 -21.37 45.35 -19.95
N LEU A 878 -21.58 46.24 -18.97
CA LEU A 878 -22.41 45.98 -17.79
C LEU A 878 -23.78 46.67 -17.94
N MET A 879 -24.85 45.92 -17.79
CA MET A 879 -26.22 46.39 -17.63
C MET A 879 -26.59 46.33 -16.15
N LEU A 880 -26.84 47.49 -15.54
CA LEU A 880 -27.23 47.64 -14.14
C LEU A 880 -28.66 48.20 -14.04
N HIS A 881 -29.52 47.55 -13.27
CA HIS A 881 -30.89 47.99 -13.01
C HIS A 881 -31.21 47.87 -11.52
N SER A 882 -31.86 48.89 -10.95
CA SER A 882 -32.47 48.87 -9.61
C SER A 882 -33.93 49.28 -9.75
N GLU A 883 -34.83 48.37 -9.37
CA GLU A 883 -36.28 48.63 -9.43
C GLU A 883 -36.74 49.60 -8.31
N GLY A 884 -35.88 49.88 -7.33
CA GLY A 884 -36.22 50.55 -6.08
C GLY A 884 -35.65 51.97 -5.94
N GLY A 885 -36.42 52.97 -6.41
CA GLY A 885 -36.12 54.39 -6.20
C GLY A 885 -34.84 54.90 -6.86
N ASP A 886 -34.47 56.14 -6.55
CA ASP A 886 -33.17 56.69 -6.94
C ASP A 886 -32.07 56.11 -6.05
N ALA A 887 -30.98 55.65 -6.67
CA ALA A 887 -29.84 55.03 -6.01
C ALA A 887 -28.52 55.69 -6.45
N LYS A 888 -27.50 55.58 -5.58
CA LYS A 888 -26.11 55.93 -5.90
C LYS A 888 -25.22 54.74 -5.64
N PHE A 889 -24.14 54.61 -6.42
CA PHE A 889 -23.14 53.57 -6.27
C PHE A 889 -21.75 54.06 -6.65
N ASP A 890 -20.72 53.36 -6.18
CA ASP A 890 -19.34 53.52 -6.60
C ASP A 890 -18.97 52.37 -7.54
N LEU A 891 -18.53 52.68 -8.76
CA LEU A 891 -18.14 51.75 -9.81
C LEU A 891 -16.62 51.54 -9.81
N SER A 892 -16.18 50.29 -9.89
CA SER A 892 -14.81 49.88 -10.19
C SER A 892 -14.82 48.98 -11.42
N VAL A 893 -13.94 49.24 -12.40
CA VAL A 893 -13.76 48.40 -13.58
C VAL A 893 -12.38 47.75 -13.54
N ARG A 894 -12.36 46.42 -13.71
CA ARG A 894 -11.20 45.52 -13.61
C ARG A 894 -10.97 44.85 -14.96
N SER A 895 -9.72 44.76 -15.39
CA SER A 895 -9.33 44.06 -16.63
C SER A 895 -8.04 43.27 -16.43
N GLY A 896 -7.84 42.25 -17.28
CA GLY A 896 -6.63 41.45 -17.35
C GLY A 896 -6.50 40.40 -16.25
N ALA A 897 -5.41 39.60 -16.35
CA ALA A 897 -5.20 38.40 -15.55
C ALA A 897 -5.24 38.61 -14.02
N THR A 898 -4.73 39.74 -13.52
CA THR A 898 -4.68 40.05 -12.08
C THR A 898 -5.94 40.74 -11.56
N LEU A 899 -6.91 41.07 -12.42
CA LEU A 899 -8.16 41.77 -12.06
C LEU A 899 -7.94 42.98 -11.14
N THR A 900 -6.91 43.77 -11.44
CA THR A 900 -6.64 45.01 -10.70
C THR A 900 -7.63 46.09 -11.15
N PRO A 901 -8.25 46.86 -10.24
CA PRO A 901 -9.08 48.01 -10.63
C PRO A 901 -8.26 49.04 -11.43
N GLN A 902 -8.69 49.33 -12.65
CA GLN A 902 -8.05 50.34 -13.51
C GLN A 902 -8.79 51.67 -13.49
N VAL A 903 -10.13 51.63 -13.37
CA VAL A 903 -10.99 52.82 -13.30
C VAL A 903 -11.88 52.72 -12.07
N GLN A 904 -12.00 53.82 -11.33
CA GLN A 904 -12.93 53.95 -10.21
C GLN A 904 -13.72 55.26 -10.35
N LYS A 905 -15.04 55.21 -10.23
CA LYS A 905 -15.96 56.36 -10.26
C LYS A 905 -16.86 56.28 -9.03
N LYS A 906 -17.01 57.38 -8.30
CA LYS A 906 -17.82 57.43 -7.07
C LYS A 906 -19.14 58.15 -7.30
N GLN A 907 -20.17 57.75 -6.56
CA GLN A 907 -21.48 58.40 -6.54
C GLN A 907 -22.16 58.50 -7.91
N VAL A 908 -22.01 57.48 -8.75
CA VAL A 908 -22.73 57.34 -10.03
C VAL A 908 -24.22 57.21 -9.72
N GLU A 909 -25.05 58.02 -10.39
CA GLU A 909 -26.49 58.10 -10.13
C GLU A 909 -27.28 57.16 -11.05
N LEU A 910 -28.13 56.32 -10.43
CA LEU A 910 -29.11 55.43 -11.07
C LEU A 910 -30.50 55.88 -10.64
N LYS A 911 -31.30 56.44 -11.55
CA LYS A 911 -32.65 56.93 -11.18
C LYS A 911 -33.68 55.80 -11.24
N GLN A 912 -34.79 55.99 -10.54
CA GLN A 912 -35.88 55.03 -10.49
C GLN A 912 -36.35 54.61 -11.89
N GLY A 913 -36.29 53.31 -12.19
CA GLY A 913 -36.74 52.74 -13.47
C GLY A 913 -35.79 52.97 -14.65
N GLU A 914 -34.58 53.49 -14.42
CA GLU A 914 -33.52 53.49 -15.44
C GLU A 914 -32.78 52.14 -15.49
N VAL A 915 -32.45 51.67 -16.68
CA VAL A 915 -31.43 50.62 -16.89
C VAL A 915 -30.17 51.28 -17.42
N ILE A 916 -29.08 51.25 -16.65
CA ILE A 916 -27.81 51.83 -17.07
C ILE A 916 -26.97 50.79 -17.81
N ARG A 917 -26.59 51.12 -19.04
CA ARG A 917 -25.52 50.46 -19.81
C ARG A 917 -24.20 51.18 -19.56
N LEU A 918 -23.20 50.45 -19.10
CA LEU A 918 -21.82 50.91 -18.92
C LEU A 918 -20.92 50.15 -19.89
N THR A 919 -20.29 50.87 -20.82
CA THR A 919 -19.38 50.31 -21.82
C THR A 919 -18.05 51.08 -21.78
N PRO A 920 -17.00 50.53 -21.15
CA PRO A 920 -15.64 51.03 -21.26
C PRO A 920 -15.20 51.08 -22.74
N SER A 921 -14.54 52.16 -23.14
CA SER A 921 -14.14 52.38 -24.54
C SER A 921 -12.83 51.70 -24.94
N GLU A 922 -12.07 51.16 -23.97
CA GLU A 922 -10.84 50.41 -24.16
C GLU A 922 -10.71 49.39 -23.01
N TRP A 923 -10.04 48.25 -23.25
CA TRP A 923 -9.94 47.14 -22.31
C TRP A 923 -8.51 46.73 -21.93
N LYS A 924 -7.49 47.11 -22.69
CA LYS A 924 -6.10 46.90 -22.29
C LYS A 924 -5.83 47.67 -20.99
N PRO A 925 -5.27 47.04 -19.94
CA PRO A 925 -5.05 47.71 -18.65
C PRO A 925 -4.28 49.04 -18.74
N THR A 926 -3.28 49.13 -19.61
CA THR A 926 -2.44 50.34 -19.80
C THR A 926 -3.17 51.52 -20.44
N GLU A 927 -4.21 51.26 -21.24
CA GLU A 927 -4.94 52.29 -22.00
C GLU A 927 -6.28 52.62 -21.32
N MET A 928 -6.92 51.65 -20.64
CA MET A 928 -8.20 51.79 -19.96
C MET A 928 -8.20 52.83 -18.82
N VAL A 929 -7.06 53.10 -18.17
CA VAL A 929 -6.93 54.11 -17.09
C VAL A 929 -7.25 55.54 -17.57
N GLN A 930 -7.06 55.83 -18.87
CA GLN A 930 -7.33 57.15 -19.46
C GLN A 930 -8.59 57.18 -20.34
N ALA A 931 -9.25 56.04 -20.52
CA ALA A 931 -10.40 55.89 -21.41
C ALA A 931 -11.73 56.22 -20.69
N PRO A 932 -12.66 56.98 -21.30
CA PRO A 932 -13.98 57.21 -20.72
C PRO A 932 -14.81 55.92 -20.70
N ILE A 933 -15.63 55.77 -19.66
CA ILE A 933 -16.68 54.74 -19.62
C ILE A 933 -17.97 55.39 -20.13
N LYS A 934 -18.49 54.92 -21.26
CA LYS A 934 -19.77 55.41 -21.80
C LYS A 934 -20.91 54.89 -20.94
N MET A 935 -21.62 55.80 -20.29
CA MET A 935 -22.83 55.52 -19.52
C MET A 935 -24.05 55.95 -20.32
N ARG A 936 -24.97 55.00 -20.59
CA ARG A 936 -26.25 55.26 -21.24
C ARG A 936 -27.37 54.73 -20.36
N ALA A 937 -28.22 55.62 -19.85
CA ALA A 937 -29.41 55.23 -19.11
C ALA A 937 -30.58 55.08 -20.08
N PHE A 938 -31.22 53.92 -20.06
CA PHE A 938 -32.43 53.58 -20.81
C PHE A 938 -33.64 53.51 -19.89
N ASP A 939 -34.84 53.49 -20.45
CA ASP A 939 -36.05 53.13 -19.70
C ASP A 939 -36.00 51.67 -19.19
N GLY A 940 -36.95 51.31 -18.32
CA GLY A 940 -37.07 49.97 -17.74
C GLY A 940 -37.26 48.82 -18.76
N SER A 941 -37.49 49.13 -20.04
CA SER A 941 -37.51 48.15 -21.13
C SER A 941 -36.15 47.91 -21.79
N GLY A 942 -35.16 48.76 -21.47
CA GLY A 942 -33.82 48.76 -22.06
C GLY A 942 -33.77 49.31 -23.49
N LYS A 943 -34.82 49.98 -23.97
CA LYS A 943 -34.96 50.35 -25.40
C LYS A 943 -34.86 51.85 -25.68
N ASN A 944 -35.49 52.69 -24.87
CA ASN A 944 -35.47 54.13 -25.10
C ASN A 944 -34.34 54.80 -24.30
N LEU A 945 -33.42 55.48 -24.96
CA LEU A 945 -32.33 56.23 -24.31
C LEU A 945 -32.89 57.48 -23.62
N LEU A 946 -32.61 57.63 -22.34
CA LEU A 946 -33.05 58.75 -21.49
C LEU A 946 -31.94 59.78 -21.27
N ARG A 947 -30.69 59.33 -21.06
CA ARG A 947 -29.50 60.18 -20.93
C ARG A 947 -28.21 59.42 -21.25
N GLU A 948 -27.19 60.14 -21.69
CA GLU A 948 -25.84 59.64 -21.96
C GLU A 948 -24.80 60.55 -21.28
N ALA A 949 -23.71 59.96 -20.78
CA ALA A 949 -22.57 60.66 -20.19
C ALA A 949 -21.29 59.83 -20.35
N ASP A 950 -20.15 60.50 -20.51
CA ASP A 950 -18.82 59.90 -20.38
C ASP A 950 -18.38 60.05 -18.91
N LEU A 951 -18.17 58.92 -18.21
CA LEU A 951 -17.84 58.89 -16.78
C LEU A 951 -16.35 59.05 -16.50
#